data_AF-A0A945PGB0-F1
#
_entry.id   AF-A0A945PGB0-F1
#
_cell.length_a   1.000
_cell.length_b   1.000
_cell.length_c   1.000
_cell.angle_alpha   90.00
_cell.angle_beta   90.00
_cell.angle_gamma   90.00
#
_symmetry.space_group_name_H-M   'P 1'
#
loop_
_entity.id
_entity.type
_entity.pdbx_description
1 polymer ?
#
loop_
_entity_poly.entity_id
_entity_poly.type
_entity_poly.pdbx_seq_one_letter_code
_entity_poly.pdbx_strand_id
1 'polypeptide(L)'
;MTTMNFSDVGRLPAAGDNVAIAGRRLEAGTRIVLPGIETVLSHTILEGHRFAVEPIAAGDMLLSWGLPFGVAHRLISPGEYVTNPGMLEAMHGRSIDFELPEAPNFEDRVVPYLLDEATFSSAPALPRREDIPTFAGFDRGARGVGTRNHIVVLGTTSRTAAFARALADRCSDLPTSDRFDGVVAIAHTEGGGTKTPNNRDLLLRTLAGFVTHPNVGAALAIDYGSEAVPNHQLQSYLQDQDRTPGDMPLEFMTIDGPFDHMLVQAERQIRAWVDPVSSIQRTQCPAGELKLALQCGGSDAFSGVSGNPLAAWVARELIRCGGAANLAETDELIGAEPYVLDKVADIATAQKFLQMVERFKARAADHGTSAEGNPSGGNKYRGLYNIVLKSIGAAMKRHPEVRLDGCLDYAESIPAPGYYFMDSPGNDLESIAGQVASGCNLIYFVTGNGSITNFPFVPTVKLLTTTARYELLSEDMDVNAGAYQDGASMDDLGAALLDLSLRISSGQRSKGEAAGHSQVSIWRDWPRTSAEGLEQALAASEPDGEPMLLSLSETDEAPDVALHGYFGRAGFHLYRIALVMPTSLCSGQVARMAAARLQENDSTSGVRYCALVHTEGCGASSGSNEEIYSRSLIGYVTHPCVERAMLLEHGCEKTHNDYMRGCFDVAGVDASQFGYASVQLDGGIERSMQVIDEWFEQSQQPPSREYVTTLADLRLALLSGGEPGAGVALASARLAAWIVTAGGTVVVPEGDPLLEADEFTTRLGIQGAMKATLAHGQI
;
A
#
# COMPACT_ATOMS: atom_id res chain seq x y z
N MET A 1 5.06 -27.37 -36.05
CA MET A 1 6.08 -26.82 -35.13
C MET A 1 6.41 -25.43 -35.61
N THR A 2 6.11 -24.41 -34.80
CA THR A 2 6.44 -23.01 -35.11
C THR A 2 7.89 -22.77 -34.73
N THR A 3 8.70 -22.28 -35.67
CA THR A 3 10.08 -21.86 -35.40
C THR A 3 10.09 -20.36 -35.16
N MET A 4 10.71 -19.91 -34.07
CA MET A 4 10.83 -18.50 -33.72
C MET A 4 12.29 -18.13 -33.43
N ASN A 5 12.71 -16.91 -33.79
CA ASN A 5 14.04 -16.42 -33.46
C ASN A 5 14.06 -15.85 -32.04
N PHE A 6 15.23 -15.86 -31.38
CA PHE A 6 15.40 -15.28 -30.05
C PHE A 6 14.85 -13.85 -29.93
N SER A 7 15.11 -12.99 -30.92
CA SER A 7 14.63 -11.59 -30.96
C SER A 7 13.11 -11.46 -30.87
N ASP A 8 12.37 -12.50 -31.26
CA ASP A 8 10.91 -12.47 -31.34
C ASP A 8 10.26 -13.00 -30.05
N VAL A 9 11.03 -13.71 -29.22
CA VAL A 9 10.50 -14.47 -28.07
C VAL A 9 11.10 -14.09 -26.74
N GLY A 10 12.30 -13.52 -26.71
CA GLY A 10 13.04 -13.29 -25.48
C GLY A 10 13.81 -11.98 -25.45
N ARG A 11 14.15 -11.54 -24.24
CA ARG A 11 15.02 -10.40 -23.95
C ARG A 11 16.10 -10.84 -22.98
N LEU A 12 17.35 -10.55 -23.33
CA LEU A 12 18.47 -10.69 -22.43
C LEU A 12 18.69 -9.37 -21.71
N PRO A 13 18.59 -9.31 -20.36
CA PRO A 13 18.68 -8.04 -19.65
C PRO A 13 20.05 -7.34 -19.78
N ALA A 14 21.14 -8.10 -19.72
CA ALA A 14 22.48 -7.63 -20.02
C ALA A 14 23.28 -8.67 -20.83
N ALA A 15 24.31 -8.19 -21.55
CA ALA A 15 25.27 -9.09 -22.19
C ALA A 15 25.98 -9.96 -21.13
N GLY A 16 26.03 -11.28 -21.35
CA GLY A 16 26.62 -12.24 -20.41
C GLY A 16 25.63 -12.87 -19.43
N ASP A 17 24.36 -12.44 -19.42
CA ASP A 17 23.32 -13.21 -18.73
C ASP A 17 23.11 -14.56 -19.40
N ASN A 18 22.84 -15.59 -18.59
CA ASN A 18 22.62 -16.97 -19.05
C ASN A 18 21.14 -17.38 -19.07
N VAL A 19 20.24 -16.48 -18.65
CA VAL A 19 18.79 -16.65 -18.75
C VAL A 19 18.14 -15.43 -19.40
N ALA A 20 17.12 -15.67 -20.23
CA ALA A 20 16.34 -14.62 -20.88
C ALA A 20 14.93 -14.53 -20.30
N ILE A 21 14.32 -13.34 -20.40
CA ILE A 21 12.91 -13.09 -20.10
C ILE A 21 12.10 -13.37 -21.35
N ALA A 22 11.07 -14.21 -21.28
CA ALA A 22 10.14 -14.45 -22.36
C ALA A 22 9.25 -13.20 -22.60
N GLY A 23 9.28 -12.64 -23.79
CA GLY A 23 8.47 -11.47 -24.18
C GLY A 23 7.01 -11.79 -24.51
N ARG A 24 6.62 -13.06 -24.44
CA ARG A 24 5.26 -13.56 -24.70
C ARG A 24 5.12 -14.98 -24.16
N ARG A 25 3.89 -15.49 -24.07
CA ARG A 25 3.65 -16.92 -23.83
C ARG A 25 4.23 -17.77 -24.98
N LEU A 26 5.03 -18.76 -24.63
CA LEU A 26 5.68 -19.71 -25.55
C LEU A 26 5.15 -21.11 -25.24
N GLU A 27 4.43 -21.71 -26.18
CA GLU A 27 3.84 -23.04 -25.95
C GLU A 27 4.88 -24.16 -25.96
N ALA A 28 4.64 -25.20 -25.16
CA ALA A 28 5.39 -26.45 -25.25
C ALA A 28 5.45 -26.97 -26.71
N GLY A 29 6.62 -27.48 -27.12
CA GLY A 29 6.88 -27.92 -28.49
C GLY A 29 7.22 -26.79 -29.48
N THR A 30 7.22 -25.52 -29.04
CA THR A 30 7.75 -24.41 -29.85
C THR A 30 9.25 -24.59 -30.04
N ARG A 31 9.72 -24.35 -31.28
CA ARG A 31 11.13 -24.42 -31.63
C ARG A 31 11.71 -23.01 -31.59
N ILE A 32 12.75 -22.81 -30.81
CA ILE A 32 13.41 -21.51 -30.67
C ILE A 32 14.86 -21.57 -31.14
N VAL A 33 15.27 -20.55 -31.89
CA VAL A 33 16.65 -20.38 -32.35
C VAL A 33 17.34 -19.37 -31.41
N LEU A 34 18.14 -19.90 -30.49
CA LEU A 34 19.01 -19.17 -29.57
C LEU A 34 20.35 -18.86 -30.24
N PRO A 35 21.18 -17.96 -29.68
CA PRO A 35 22.53 -17.70 -30.20
C PRO A 35 23.36 -18.99 -30.29
N GLY A 36 23.51 -19.54 -31.51
CA GLY A 36 24.29 -20.75 -31.77
C GLY A 36 23.63 -22.08 -31.39
N ILE A 37 22.37 -22.08 -30.92
CA ILE A 37 21.66 -23.28 -30.44
C ILE A 37 20.22 -23.28 -30.95
N GLU A 38 19.76 -24.39 -31.54
CA GLU A 38 18.35 -24.62 -31.86
C GLU A 38 17.78 -25.63 -30.85
N THR A 39 16.67 -25.29 -30.19
CA THR A 39 16.06 -26.13 -29.14
C THR A 39 14.54 -26.13 -29.24
N VAL A 40 13.92 -27.14 -28.63
CA VAL A 40 12.46 -27.29 -28.55
C VAL A 40 12.04 -27.20 -27.08
N LEU A 41 11.09 -26.31 -26.79
CA LEU A 41 10.59 -26.10 -25.44
C LEU A 41 9.87 -27.36 -24.94
N SER A 42 10.26 -27.86 -23.76
CA SER A 42 9.61 -29.00 -23.12
C SER A 42 8.31 -28.62 -22.40
N HIS A 43 8.20 -27.36 -21.96
CA HIS A 43 7.05 -26.84 -21.22
C HIS A 43 6.60 -25.50 -21.82
N THR A 44 5.36 -25.12 -21.54
CA THR A 44 4.87 -23.77 -21.83
C THR A 44 5.54 -22.79 -20.88
N ILE A 45 6.11 -21.70 -21.41
CA ILE A 45 6.75 -20.62 -20.65
C ILE A 45 5.87 -19.38 -20.76
N LEU A 46 5.49 -18.80 -19.63
CA LEU A 46 4.66 -17.60 -19.61
C LEU A 46 5.45 -16.34 -20.00
N GLU A 47 4.73 -15.31 -20.44
CA GLU A 47 5.31 -13.97 -20.60
C GLU A 47 5.90 -13.49 -19.26
N GLY A 48 7.08 -12.87 -19.31
CA GLY A 48 7.85 -12.42 -18.15
C GLY A 48 8.66 -13.53 -17.46
N HIS A 49 8.37 -14.81 -17.75
CA HIS A 49 9.11 -15.92 -17.17
C HIS A 49 10.42 -16.19 -17.89
N ARG A 50 11.27 -17.04 -17.31
CA ARG A 50 12.66 -17.18 -17.73
C ARG A 50 12.98 -18.54 -18.31
N PHE A 51 13.87 -18.55 -19.28
CA PHE A 51 14.46 -19.75 -19.84
C PHE A 51 15.96 -19.59 -20.05
N ALA A 52 16.69 -20.70 -19.96
CA ALA A 52 18.14 -20.69 -20.17
C ALA A 52 18.48 -20.44 -21.64
N VAL A 53 19.45 -19.57 -21.93
CA VAL A 53 19.92 -19.33 -23.31
C VAL A 53 21.15 -20.15 -23.67
N GLU A 54 21.80 -20.73 -22.67
CA GLU A 54 22.97 -21.59 -22.77
C GLU A 54 22.93 -22.69 -21.68
N PRO A 55 23.78 -23.72 -21.73
CA PRO A 55 23.84 -24.73 -20.68
C PRO A 55 24.34 -24.13 -19.36
N ILE A 56 23.67 -24.41 -18.25
CA ILE A 56 24.06 -23.97 -16.89
C ILE A 56 24.31 -25.21 -16.03
N ALA A 57 25.55 -25.43 -15.58
CA ALA A 57 25.89 -26.65 -14.85
C ALA A 57 25.41 -26.60 -13.39
N ALA A 58 25.33 -27.76 -12.74
CA ALA A 58 25.05 -27.82 -11.31
C ALA A 58 26.15 -27.08 -10.52
N GLY A 59 25.73 -26.16 -9.64
CA GLY A 59 26.61 -25.28 -8.87
C GLY A 59 26.88 -23.93 -9.53
N ASP A 60 26.52 -23.74 -10.81
CA ASP A 60 26.71 -22.46 -11.50
C ASP A 60 25.60 -21.46 -11.14
N MET A 61 25.94 -20.17 -11.18
CA MET A 61 25.01 -19.08 -10.90
C MET A 61 24.12 -18.78 -12.10
N LEU A 62 22.85 -18.49 -11.83
CA LEU A 62 21.94 -17.89 -12.81
C LEU A 62 22.07 -16.37 -12.71
N LEU A 63 22.22 -15.70 -13.85
CA LEU A 63 22.54 -14.27 -13.95
C LEU A 63 21.42 -13.47 -14.61
N SER A 64 21.14 -12.29 -14.07
CA SER A 64 20.25 -11.30 -14.69
C SER A 64 20.81 -9.90 -14.42
N TRP A 65 20.93 -9.06 -15.45
CA TRP A 65 21.67 -7.80 -15.43
C TRP A 65 23.12 -7.95 -14.92
N GLY A 66 23.75 -9.10 -15.20
CA GLY A 66 25.11 -9.44 -14.76
C GLY A 66 25.23 -9.79 -13.28
N LEU A 67 24.12 -9.89 -12.54
CA LEU A 67 24.11 -10.19 -11.11
C LEU A 67 23.49 -11.57 -10.83
N PRO A 68 24.04 -12.34 -9.88
CA PRO A 68 23.55 -13.67 -9.55
C PRO A 68 22.25 -13.59 -8.75
N PHE A 69 21.22 -14.33 -9.17
CA PHE A 69 19.95 -14.41 -8.44
C PHE A 69 19.64 -15.81 -7.91
N GLY A 70 20.38 -16.83 -8.32
CA GLY A 70 20.16 -18.21 -7.91
C GLY A 70 21.30 -19.11 -8.32
N VAL A 71 21.29 -20.34 -7.83
CA VAL A 71 22.27 -21.37 -8.19
C VAL A 71 21.56 -22.61 -8.72
N ALA A 72 22.05 -23.15 -9.83
CA ALA A 72 21.49 -24.35 -10.42
C ALA A 72 21.87 -25.56 -9.55
N HIS A 73 20.91 -26.41 -9.17
CA HIS A 73 21.23 -27.64 -8.43
C HIS A 73 21.34 -28.87 -9.33
N ARG A 74 21.06 -28.71 -10.63
CA ARG A 74 21.29 -29.68 -11.71
C ARG A 74 21.62 -28.95 -13.01
N LEU A 75 22.05 -29.68 -14.03
CA LEU A 75 22.19 -29.11 -15.38
C LEU A 75 20.83 -28.55 -15.85
N ILE A 76 20.84 -27.29 -16.30
CA ILE A 76 19.72 -26.62 -16.99
C ILE A 76 20.10 -26.50 -18.46
N SER A 77 19.27 -27.06 -19.35
CA SER A 77 19.54 -27.08 -20.79
C SER A 77 19.06 -25.80 -21.49
N PRO A 78 19.64 -25.39 -22.62
CA PRO A 78 19.13 -24.27 -23.41
C PRO A 78 17.65 -24.46 -23.78
N GLY A 79 16.85 -23.41 -23.56
CA GLY A 79 15.40 -23.39 -23.72
C GLY A 79 14.61 -23.99 -22.57
N GLU A 80 15.28 -24.52 -21.54
CA GLU A 80 14.59 -25.06 -20.37
C GLU A 80 14.00 -23.94 -19.52
N TYR A 81 12.77 -24.15 -19.04
CA TYR A 81 12.07 -23.24 -18.12
C TYR A 81 12.82 -23.20 -16.79
N VAL A 82 13.26 -22.01 -16.38
CA VAL A 82 13.94 -21.76 -15.10
C VAL A 82 12.91 -21.63 -13.99
N THR A 83 12.99 -22.47 -12.95
CA THR A 83 11.99 -22.58 -11.88
C THR A 83 12.62 -22.75 -10.49
N ASN A 84 12.10 -22.02 -9.50
CA ASN A 84 12.42 -22.19 -8.07
C ASN A 84 11.17 -22.68 -7.30
N PRO A 85 11.32 -23.12 -6.03
CA PRO A 85 10.19 -23.60 -5.23
C PRO A 85 9.06 -22.56 -5.09
N GLY A 86 9.42 -21.31 -4.77
CA GLY A 86 8.44 -20.27 -4.48
C GLY A 86 7.58 -19.88 -5.69
N MET A 87 8.16 -19.85 -6.89
CA MET A 87 7.40 -19.60 -8.12
C MET A 87 6.45 -20.77 -8.41
N LEU A 88 6.91 -22.02 -8.32
CA LEU A 88 6.06 -23.19 -8.56
C LEU A 88 4.88 -23.25 -7.57
N GLU A 89 5.11 -22.96 -6.29
CA GLU A 89 4.05 -22.86 -5.28
C GLU A 89 3.00 -21.80 -5.67
N ALA A 90 3.44 -20.60 -6.06
CA ALA A 90 2.55 -19.55 -6.52
C ALA A 90 1.75 -19.95 -7.77
N MET A 91 2.30 -20.81 -8.64
CA MET A 91 1.63 -21.27 -9.86
C MET A 91 0.61 -22.36 -9.56
N HIS A 92 0.90 -23.28 -8.65
CA HIS A 92 -0.06 -24.28 -8.20
C HIS A 92 -1.28 -23.68 -7.51
N GLY A 93 -1.13 -22.51 -6.87
CA GLY A 93 -2.25 -21.75 -6.29
C GLY A 93 -3.15 -21.06 -7.33
N ARG A 94 -2.91 -21.21 -8.64
CA ARG A 94 -3.66 -20.55 -9.71
C ARG A 94 -4.28 -21.57 -10.67
N SER A 95 -5.40 -21.19 -11.28
CA SER A 95 -6.00 -21.95 -12.36
C SER A 95 -5.20 -21.75 -13.66
N ILE A 96 -4.35 -22.71 -14.02
CA ILE A 96 -3.55 -22.70 -15.26
C ILE A 96 -3.97 -23.83 -16.22
N ASP A 97 -3.80 -23.60 -17.52
CA ASP A 97 -4.23 -24.49 -18.60
C ASP A 97 -3.10 -25.34 -19.21
N PHE A 98 -1.92 -25.38 -18.57
CA PHE A 98 -0.73 -26.07 -19.05
C PHE A 98 0.04 -26.76 -17.90
N GLU A 99 0.91 -27.71 -18.26
CA GLU A 99 1.74 -28.46 -17.29
C GLU A 99 2.97 -27.65 -16.86
N LEU A 100 3.25 -27.67 -15.55
CA LEU A 100 4.46 -27.09 -14.95
C LEU A 100 5.55 -28.15 -14.79
N PRO A 101 6.83 -27.75 -14.73
CA PRO A 101 7.90 -28.64 -14.31
C PRO A 101 7.63 -29.24 -12.91
N GLU A 102 7.79 -30.56 -12.77
CA GLU A 102 7.51 -31.27 -11.50
C GLU A 102 8.39 -30.82 -10.34
N ALA A 103 9.63 -30.39 -10.62
CA ALA A 103 10.60 -29.98 -9.64
C ALA A 103 11.29 -28.68 -10.06
N PRO A 104 11.71 -27.84 -9.08
CA PRO A 104 12.58 -26.70 -9.36
C PRO A 104 13.90 -27.17 -9.98
N ASN A 105 14.60 -26.26 -10.66
CA ASN A 105 15.93 -26.50 -11.21
C ASN A 105 17.01 -25.54 -10.68
N PHE A 106 16.62 -24.54 -9.89
CA PHE A 106 17.53 -23.69 -9.14
C PHE A 106 16.98 -23.35 -7.75
N GLU A 107 17.88 -22.95 -6.85
CA GLU A 107 17.55 -22.41 -5.53
C GLU A 107 17.96 -20.94 -5.42
N ASP A 108 17.24 -20.19 -4.60
CA ASP A 108 17.48 -18.76 -4.41
C ASP A 108 18.81 -18.52 -3.70
N ARG A 109 19.60 -17.56 -4.19
CA ARG A 109 20.89 -17.22 -3.61
C ARG A 109 21.11 -15.71 -3.61
N VAL A 110 21.07 -15.12 -2.41
CA VAL A 110 21.53 -13.75 -2.18
C VAL A 110 23.03 -13.81 -1.89
N VAL A 111 23.85 -13.14 -2.71
CA VAL A 111 25.29 -13.01 -2.47
C VAL A 111 25.54 -11.80 -1.58
N PRO A 112 26.08 -11.94 -0.37
CA PRO A 112 26.35 -10.80 0.49
C PRO A 112 27.32 -9.81 -0.17
N TYR A 113 26.95 -8.54 -0.20
CA TYR A 113 27.84 -7.49 -0.66
C TYR A 113 28.83 -7.11 0.44
N LEU A 114 30.11 -7.05 0.08
CA LEU A 114 31.19 -6.61 0.95
C LEU A 114 31.78 -5.33 0.39
N LEU A 115 31.63 -4.23 1.10
CA LEU A 115 32.25 -2.96 0.75
C LEU A 115 33.77 -3.05 0.93
N ASP A 116 34.52 -2.99 -0.16
CA ASP A 116 35.98 -2.88 -0.11
C ASP A 116 36.38 -1.41 0.04
N GLU A 117 36.54 -0.98 1.29
CA GLU A 117 36.93 0.39 1.62
C GLU A 117 38.31 0.77 1.06
N ALA A 118 39.19 -0.21 0.83
CA ALA A 118 40.55 0.04 0.34
C ALA A 118 40.59 0.39 -1.16
N THR A 119 39.59 -0.08 -1.92
CA THR A 119 39.46 0.19 -3.36
C THR A 119 38.32 1.16 -3.68
N PHE A 120 37.59 1.64 -2.67
CA PHE A 120 36.53 2.62 -2.83
C PHE A 120 37.02 3.91 -3.50
N SER A 121 36.26 4.40 -4.47
CA SER A 121 36.50 5.69 -5.10
C SER A 121 35.21 6.48 -5.22
N SER A 122 35.26 7.75 -4.83
CA SER A 122 34.13 8.67 -4.96
C SER A 122 33.80 8.93 -6.43
N ALA A 123 32.53 8.80 -6.79
CA ALA A 123 32.04 9.16 -8.10
C ALA A 123 31.76 10.67 -8.20
N PRO A 124 32.11 11.34 -9.30
CA PRO A 124 31.79 12.75 -9.49
C PRO A 124 30.29 12.98 -9.68
N ALA A 125 29.80 14.16 -9.27
CA ALA A 125 28.45 14.59 -9.58
C ALA A 125 28.23 14.75 -11.09
N LEU A 126 26.99 14.61 -11.55
CA LEU A 126 26.66 14.84 -12.95
C LEU A 126 26.92 16.30 -13.38
N PRO A 127 27.46 16.54 -14.57
CA PRO A 127 27.56 17.89 -15.13
C PRO A 127 26.18 18.52 -15.29
N ARG A 128 26.03 19.74 -14.78
CA ARG A 128 24.81 20.55 -15.01
C ARG A 128 24.65 20.83 -16.49
N ARG A 129 23.41 20.85 -16.97
CA ARG A 129 23.10 21.35 -18.31
C ARG A 129 22.86 22.85 -18.30
N GLU A 130 23.23 23.52 -19.37
CA GLU A 130 23.07 24.99 -19.50
C GLU A 130 21.65 25.38 -19.93
N ASP A 131 21.00 24.53 -20.72
CA ASP A 131 19.66 24.72 -21.28
C ASP A 131 18.59 24.15 -20.33
N ILE A 132 18.39 24.82 -19.20
CA ILE A 132 17.41 24.39 -18.18
C ILE A 132 15.99 24.73 -18.66
N PRO A 133 15.11 23.74 -18.91
CA PRO A 133 13.71 24.00 -19.23
C PRO A 133 12.95 24.54 -18.01
N THR A 134 11.76 25.10 -18.25
CA THR A 134 10.92 25.68 -17.20
C THR A 134 9.55 25.01 -17.12
N PHE A 135 8.87 25.18 -15.99
CA PHE A 135 7.46 24.84 -15.81
C PHE A 135 6.75 25.96 -15.05
N ALA A 136 5.42 26.05 -15.18
CA ALA A 136 4.60 27.04 -14.48
C ALA A 136 4.26 26.56 -13.06
N GLY A 137 5.07 26.89 -12.06
CA GLY A 137 4.91 26.45 -10.67
C GLY A 137 4.51 27.57 -9.70
N PHE A 138 4.14 27.23 -8.47
CA PHE A 138 3.87 28.17 -7.38
C PHE A 138 5.13 28.39 -6.56
N ASP A 139 5.82 29.52 -6.75
CA ASP A 139 6.99 29.88 -5.95
C ASP A 139 6.59 30.15 -4.48
N ARG A 140 7.13 29.35 -3.55
CA ARG A 140 6.92 29.47 -2.10
C ARG A 140 8.17 29.96 -1.35
N GLY A 141 9.16 30.50 -2.06
CA GLY A 141 10.43 30.92 -1.49
C GLY A 141 11.17 29.75 -0.84
N ALA A 142 11.47 29.85 0.47
CA ALA A 142 12.26 28.84 1.19
C ALA A 142 11.62 27.43 1.20
N ARG A 143 10.32 27.32 0.98
CA ARG A 143 9.62 26.02 0.87
C ARG A 143 9.78 25.34 -0.49
N GLY A 144 10.37 26.02 -1.47
CA GLY A 144 10.52 25.55 -2.85
C GLY A 144 9.34 25.88 -3.75
N VAL A 145 9.21 25.18 -4.87
CA VAL A 145 8.16 25.44 -5.88
C VAL A 145 7.11 24.34 -5.87
N GLY A 146 5.84 24.74 -5.79
CA GLY A 146 4.69 23.84 -5.85
C GLY A 146 4.26 23.55 -7.29
N THR A 147 3.93 22.29 -7.58
CA THR A 147 3.24 21.86 -8.80
C THR A 147 1.73 21.99 -8.68
N ARG A 148 1.21 22.08 -7.45
CA ARG A 148 -0.20 22.27 -7.08
C ARG A 148 -0.35 23.32 -5.97
N ASN A 149 -1.59 23.72 -5.71
CA ASN A 149 -1.99 24.65 -4.67
C ASN A 149 -3.27 24.15 -3.98
N HIS A 150 -3.08 23.25 -3.01
CA HIS A 150 -4.16 22.65 -2.23
C HIS A 150 -4.31 23.29 -0.85
N ILE A 151 -5.51 23.24 -0.30
CA ILE A 151 -5.71 23.32 1.15
C ILE A 151 -5.72 21.90 1.70
N VAL A 152 -4.91 21.63 2.73
CA VAL A 152 -4.79 20.29 3.33
C VAL A 152 -5.48 20.24 4.69
N VAL A 153 -6.39 19.29 4.85
CA VAL A 153 -6.96 18.92 6.14
C VAL A 153 -6.19 17.72 6.67
N LEU A 154 -5.42 17.89 7.74
CA LEU A 154 -4.51 16.88 8.27
C LEU A 154 -5.01 16.38 9.62
N GLY A 155 -5.36 15.09 9.69
CA GLY A 155 -5.49 14.43 10.98
C GLY A 155 -4.11 14.20 11.59
N THR A 156 -3.91 14.57 12.85
CA THR A 156 -2.65 14.29 13.56
C THR A 156 -2.51 12.82 13.95
N THR A 157 -3.62 12.09 14.00
CA THR A 157 -3.66 10.64 14.23
C THR A 157 -4.78 9.97 13.43
N SER A 158 -4.81 8.64 13.47
CA SER A 158 -5.89 7.85 12.87
C SER A 158 -7.28 8.08 13.44
N ARG A 159 -7.42 8.60 14.66
CA ARG A 159 -8.75 8.89 15.22
C ARG A 159 -9.42 10.06 14.51
N THR A 160 -8.65 11.02 13.98
CA THR A 160 -9.17 12.19 13.25
C THR A 160 -9.30 11.97 11.75
N ALA A 161 -8.92 10.80 11.23
CA ALA A 161 -9.01 10.44 9.82
C ALA A 161 -10.44 10.59 9.24
N ALA A 162 -11.46 10.17 10.00
CA ALA A 162 -12.87 10.31 9.58
C ALA A 162 -13.32 11.77 9.52
N PHE A 163 -12.92 12.59 10.49
CA PHE A 163 -13.21 14.02 10.49
C PHE A 163 -12.55 14.73 9.30
N ALA A 164 -11.27 14.43 9.05
CA ALA A 164 -10.53 15.02 7.94
C ALA A 164 -11.16 14.72 6.58
N ARG A 165 -11.57 13.46 6.35
CA ARG A 165 -12.29 13.04 5.12
C ARG A 165 -13.63 13.75 4.99
N ALA A 166 -14.45 13.70 6.04
CA ALA A 166 -15.76 14.35 6.04
C ALA A 166 -15.67 15.86 5.77
N LEU A 167 -14.65 16.54 6.31
CA LEU A 167 -14.42 17.95 6.05
C LEU A 167 -14.01 18.22 4.59
N ALA A 168 -13.09 17.43 4.03
CA ALA A 168 -12.72 17.57 2.62
C ALA A 168 -13.91 17.32 1.70
N ASP A 169 -14.73 16.30 1.98
CA ASP A 169 -15.95 15.99 1.23
C ASP A 169 -16.97 17.15 1.30
N ARG A 170 -17.14 17.80 2.46
CA ARG A 170 -18.00 18.99 2.61
C ARG A 170 -17.51 20.22 1.84
N CYS A 171 -16.24 20.24 1.47
CA CYS A 171 -15.61 21.31 0.70
C CYS A 171 -15.42 20.94 -0.78
N SER A 172 -15.95 19.80 -1.24
CA SER A 172 -15.81 19.35 -2.63
C SER A 172 -16.57 20.22 -3.64
N ASP A 173 -17.49 21.08 -3.17
CA ASP A 173 -18.22 22.06 -3.98
C ASP A 173 -17.38 23.29 -4.34
N LEU A 174 -16.22 23.49 -3.71
CA LEU A 174 -15.36 24.62 -3.97
C LEU A 174 -14.77 24.56 -5.40
N PRO A 175 -14.86 25.64 -6.19
CA PRO A 175 -14.44 25.63 -7.57
C PRO A 175 -12.92 25.55 -7.70
N THR A 176 -12.42 24.49 -8.33
CA THR A 176 -11.01 24.39 -8.72
C THR A 176 -10.69 25.32 -9.88
N SER A 177 -9.46 25.83 -9.95
CA SER A 177 -8.95 26.71 -11.01
C SER A 177 -7.46 26.46 -11.27
N ASP A 178 -6.86 27.20 -12.20
CA ASP A 178 -5.41 27.18 -12.43
C ASP A 178 -4.58 27.64 -11.21
N ARG A 179 -5.23 28.31 -10.25
CA ARG A 179 -4.64 28.86 -9.02
C ARG A 179 -5.05 28.10 -7.76
N PHE A 180 -5.99 27.17 -7.83
CA PHE A 180 -6.47 26.44 -6.67
C PHE A 180 -6.92 25.03 -7.06
N ASP A 181 -6.23 24.03 -6.55
CA ASP A 181 -6.44 22.63 -6.93
C ASP A 181 -7.46 21.91 -6.04
N GLY A 182 -7.96 22.57 -4.99
CA GLY A 182 -9.03 22.07 -4.11
C GLY A 182 -8.59 21.75 -2.69
N VAL A 183 -9.50 21.14 -1.93
CA VAL A 183 -9.29 20.72 -0.54
C VAL A 183 -9.09 19.21 -0.49
N VAL A 184 -8.04 18.76 0.19
CA VAL A 184 -7.75 17.32 0.32
C VAL A 184 -7.49 16.91 1.76
N ALA A 185 -7.85 15.67 2.10
CA ALA A 185 -7.62 15.11 3.41
C ALA A 185 -6.34 14.26 3.44
N ILE A 186 -5.55 14.43 4.50
CA ILE A 186 -4.51 13.49 4.92
C ILE A 186 -5.08 12.69 6.09
N ALA A 187 -5.55 11.49 5.76
CA ALA A 187 -6.19 10.56 6.68
C ALA A 187 -5.40 9.26 6.72
N HIS A 188 -4.53 9.13 7.73
CA HIS A 188 -3.60 8.01 7.92
C HIS A 188 -4.00 7.11 9.11
N THR A 189 -3.24 6.05 9.36
CA THR A 189 -3.56 5.01 10.36
C THR A 189 -2.69 5.05 11.63
N GLU A 190 -1.66 5.89 11.67
CA GLU A 190 -0.76 6.03 12.83
C GLU A 190 -1.27 6.91 13.99
N GLY A 191 -0.69 6.70 15.17
CA GLY A 191 -0.80 7.60 16.33
C GLY A 191 -2.10 7.50 17.15
N GLY A 192 -3.01 6.59 16.83
CA GLY A 192 -4.35 6.52 17.45
C GLY A 192 -4.40 5.99 18.90
N GLY A 193 -3.29 5.54 19.45
CA GLY A 193 -3.21 5.00 20.82
C GLY A 193 -3.23 6.06 21.92
N THR A 194 -3.44 5.63 23.17
CA THR A 194 -3.41 6.49 24.37
C THR A 194 -2.01 6.72 24.91
N LYS A 195 -1.04 5.86 24.56
CA LYS A 195 0.37 5.95 24.97
C LYS A 195 1.19 6.59 23.86
N THR A 196 2.26 7.30 24.23
CA THR A 196 3.24 7.83 23.27
C THR A 196 3.76 6.69 22.40
N PRO A 197 3.59 6.75 21.06
CA PRO A 197 4.07 5.69 20.21
C PRO A 197 5.60 5.72 20.16
N ASN A 198 6.22 4.54 20.08
CA ASN A 198 7.68 4.38 19.98
C ASN A 198 8.26 4.89 18.64
N ASN A 199 7.41 5.32 17.71
CA ASN A 199 7.74 5.88 16.41
C ASN A 199 7.34 7.36 16.27
N ARG A 200 7.06 8.02 17.39
CA ARG A 200 6.57 9.40 17.44
C ARG A 200 7.38 10.36 16.56
N ASP A 201 8.70 10.29 16.62
CA ASP A 201 9.56 11.25 15.89
C ASP A 201 9.48 11.04 14.37
N LEU A 202 9.29 9.80 13.90
CA LEU A 202 9.00 9.50 12.50
C LEU A 202 7.66 10.11 12.10
N LEU A 203 6.60 9.86 12.88
CA LEU A 203 5.27 10.41 12.61
C LEU A 203 5.29 11.95 12.56
N LEU A 204 5.86 12.61 13.56
CA LEU A 204 5.97 14.08 13.62
C LEU A 204 6.75 14.64 12.43
N ARG A 205 7.84 13.98 12.02
CA ARG A 205 8.63 14.37 10.84
C ARG A 205 7.79 14.31 9.57
N THR A 206 7.02 13.23 9.39
CA THR A 206 6.14 13.04 8.24
C THR A 206 5.03 14.08 8.20
N LEU A 207 4.33 14.31 9.32
CA LEU A 207 3.27 15.32 9.40
C LEU A 207 3.79 16.73 9.15
N ALA A 208 4.96 17.08 9.72
CA ALA A 208 5.62 18.35 9.47
C ALA A 208 6.01 18.50 7.99
N GLY A 209 6.44 17.42 7.35
CA GLY A 209 6.73 17.38 5.91
C GLY A 209 5.51 17.65 5.06
N PHE A 210 4.36 17.06 5.37
CA PHE A 210 3.11 17.32 4.67
C PHE A 210 2.66 18.77 4.80
N VAL A 211 2.63 19.32 6.02
CA VAL A 211 2.16 20.70 6.27
C VAL A 211 3.04 21.73 5.57
N THR A 212 4.35 21.47 5.46
CA THR A 212 5.32 22.41 4.88
C THR A 212 5.58 22.18 3.39
N HIS A 213 4.99 21.14 2.80
CA HIS A 213 5.21 20.76 1.40
C HIS A 213 4.80 21.89 0.43
N PRO A 214 5.57 22.20 -0.63
CA PRO A 214 5.30 23.37 -1.49
C PRO A 214 3.96 23.35 -2.25
N ASN A 215 3.33 22.16 -2.39
CA ASN A 215 1.98 22.03 -2.95
C ASN A 215 0.85 22.45 -1.99
N VAL A 216 1.17 22.75 -0.74
CA VAL A 216 0.20 23.11 0.30
C VAL A 216 0.15 24.63 0.43
N GLY A 217 -0.98 25.21 0.02
CA GLY A 217 -1.27 26.64 0.13
C GLY A 217 -1.80 27.07 1.49
N ALA A 218 -2.48 26.16 2.21
CA ALA A 218 -2.85 26.30 3.61
C ALA A 218 -3.08 24.92 4.24
N ALA A 219 -3.01 24.82 5.56
CA ALA A 219 -3.27 23.56 6.27
C ALA A 219 -4.06 23.75 7.57
N LEU A 220 -4.98 22.82 7.83
CA LEU A 220 -5.70 22.70 9.10
C LEU A 220 -5.32 21.35 9.75
N ALA A 221 -4.56 21.40 10.84
CA ALA A 221 -4.20 20.22 11.63
C ALA A 221 -5.26 19.97 12.73
N ILE A 222 -5.71 18.72 12.86
CA ILE A 222 -6.86 18.36 13.68
C ILE A 222 -6.50 17.25 14.67
N ASP A 223 -6.89 17.46 15.94
CA ASP A 223 -6.74 16.49 17.02
C ASP A 223 -8.01 16.40 17.89
N TYR A 224 -8.06 15.44 18.81
CA TYR A 224 -9.03 15.37 19.91
C TYR A 224 -8.45 15.88 21.25
N GLY A 225 -7.20 16.38 21.25
CA GLY A 225 -6.46 16.83 22.44
C GLY A 225 -6.08 15.73 23.45
N SER A 226 -6.71 14.57 23.40
CA SER A 226 -6.49 13.40 24.28
C SER A 226 -5.51 12.38 23.71
N GLU A 227 -4.98 12.64 22.52
CA GLU A 227 -4.19 11.68 21.75
C GLU A 227 -2.71 11.74 22.16
N ALA A 228 -1.97 10.69 21.79
CA ALA A 228 -0.55 10.61 22.08
C ALA A 228 0.31 11.62 21.29
N VAL A 229 -0.18 12.06 20.13
CA VAL A 229 0.47 13.04 19.25
C VAL A 229 -0.50 14.20 18.95
N PRO A 230 -0.80 15.05 19.95
CA PRO A 230 -1.71 16.18 19.80
C PRO A 230 -1.06 17.33 19.02
N ASN A 231 -1.87 18.29 18.60
CA ASN A 231 -1.48 19.46 17.80
C ASN A 231 -0.26 20.20 18.37
N HIS A 232 -0.17 20.37 19.69
CA HIS A 232 0.95 21.09 20.30
C HIS A 232 2.30 20.38 20.10
N GLN A 233 2.34 19.05 19.95
CA GLN A 233 3.58 18.34 19.65
C GLN A 233 4.03 18.58 18.22
N LEU A 234 3.10 18.56 17.25
CA LEU A 234 3.40 18.93 15.86
C LEU A 234 3.87 20.39 15.76
N GLN A 235 3.19 21.30 16.46
CA GLN A 235 3.59 22.71 16.53
C GLN A 235 5.00 22.89 17.10
N SER A 236 5.32 22.21 18.21
CA SER A 236 6.65 22.26 18.82
C SER A 236 7.70 21.67 17.89
N TYR A 237 7.42 20.53 17.26
CA TYR A 237 8.32 19.90 16.30
C TYR A 237 8.63 20.83 15.10
N LEU A 238 7.63 21.51 14.56
CA LEU A 238 7.83 22.49 13.47
C LEU A 238 8.76 23.64 13.89
N GLN A 239 8.66 24.12 15.14
CA GLN A 239 9.51 25.18 15.67
C GLN A 239 10.94 24.67 15.92
N ASP A 240 11.08 23.52 16.60
CA ASP A 240 12.37 22.95 16.97
C ASP A 240 13.21 22.56 15.74
N GLN A 241 12.56 22.20 14.64
CA GLN A 241 13.21 21.86 13.37
C GLN A 241 13.37 23.04 12.40
N ASP A 242 12.99 24.26 12.80
CA ASP A 242 12.96 25.45 11.93
C ASP A 242 12.20 25.21 10.61
N ARG A 243 11.10 24.44 10.68
CA ARG A 243 10.23 24.09 9.54
C ARG A 243 8.92 24.89 9.58
N THR A 244 8.94 26.13 10.04
CA THR A 244 7.72 26.95 10.06
C THR A 244 7.32 27.33 8.63
N PRO A 245 6.03 27.27 8.25
CA PRO A 245 5.62 27.43 6.86
C PRO A 245 5.58 28.90 6.38
N GLY A 246 6.23 29.82 7.12
CA GLY A 246 6.24 31.26 6.88
C GLY A 246 4.83 31.86 6.96
N ASP A 247 4.48 32.67 5.96
CA ASP A 247 3.18 33.35 5.86
C ASP A 247 2.03 32.45 5.39
N MET A 248 2.29 31.16 5.12
CA MET A 248 1.23 30.22 4.74
C MET A 248 0.24 30.04 5.90
N PRO A 249 -1.08 30.16 5.67
CA PRO A 249 -2.06 29.88 6.71
C PRO A 249 -1.93 28.44 7.21
N LEU A 250 -1.62 28.30 8.49
CA LEU A 250 -1.59 27.05 9.23
C LEU A 250 -2.34 27.25 10.55
N GLU A 251 -3.40 26.49 10.75
CA GLU A 251 -4.14 26.48 12.01
C GLU A 251 -4.22 25.07 12.61
N PHE A 252 -4.35 25.04 13.93
CA PHE A 252 -4.50 23.84 14.73
C PHE A 252 -5.86 23.88 15.41
N MET A 253 -6.68 22.86 15.21
CA MET A 253 -8.03 22.75 15.77
C MET A 253 -8.16 21.49 16.62
N THR A 254 -8.68 21.65 17.82
CA THR A 254 -9.05 20.53 18.70
C THR A 254 -10.55 20.29 18.65
N ILE A 255 -10.96 19.04 18.43
CA ILE A 255 -12.35 18.60 18.47
C ILE A 255 -12.76 18.37 19.92
N ASP A 256 -13.45 19.36 20.51
CA ASP A 256 -13.93 19.34 21.90
C ASP A 256 -15.47 19.46 22.03
N GLY A 257 -16.18 19.42 20.90
CA GLY A 257 -17.64 19.54 20.83
C GLY A 257 -18.31 18.52 19.90
N PRO A 258 -19.63 18.62 19.68
CA PRO A 258 -20.37 17.75 18.77
C PRO A 258 -19.76 17.75 17.37
N PHE A 259 -19.62 16.56 16.77
CA PHE A 259 -18.92 16.34 15.50
C PHE A 259 -19.37 17.30 14.38
N ASP A 260 -20.68 17.42 14.14
CA ASP A 260 -21.21 18.29 13.08
C ASP A 260 -20.96 19.78 13.34
N HIS A 261 -20.99 20.21 14.60
CA HIS A 261 -20.69 21.60 14.95
C HIS A 261 -19.23 21.95 14.63
N MET A 262 -18.31 21.05 15.00
CA MET A 262 -16.90 21.19 14.71
C MET A 262 -16.63 21.18 13.20
N LEU A 263 -17.33 20.33 12.42
CA LEU A 263 -17.24 20.33 10.95
C LEU A 263 -17.65 21.68 10.35
N VAL A 264 -18.75 22.28 10.81
CA VAL A 264 -19.22 23.59 10.32
C VAL A 264 -18.21 24.70 10.64
N GLN A 265 -17.58 24.67 11.81
CA GLN A 265 -16.53 25.62 12.18
C GLN A 265 -15.30 25.45 11.28
N ALA A 266 -14.82 24.23 11.11
CA ALA A 266 -13.66 23.92 10.27
C ALA A 266 -13.92 24.28 8.80
N GLU A 267 -15.12 23.98 8.28
CA GLU A 267 -15.53 24.33 6.92
C GLU A 267 -15.48 25.84 6.69
N ARG A 268 -15.95 26.65 7.65
CA ARG A 268 -15.89 28.11 7.55
C ARG A 268 -14.44 28.60 7.42
N GLN A 269 -13.52 28.00 8.19
CA GLN A 269 -12.10 28.34 8.13
C GLN A 269 -11.50 28.00 6.76
N ILE A 270 -11.76 26.79 6.26
CA ILE A 270 -11.28 26.35 4.94
C ILE A 270 -11.79 27.28 3.84
N ARG A 271 -13.08 27.62 3.85
CA ARG A 271 -13.68 28.54 2.87
C ARG A 271 -13.06 29.94 2.92
N ALA A 272 -12.68 30.43 4.10
CA ALA A 272 -12.01 31.73 4.25
C ALA A 272 -10.59 31.75 3.67
N TRP A 273 -9.92 30.60 3.55
CA TRP A 273 -8.59 30.51 2.94
C TRP A 273 -8.59 30.42 1.42
N VAL A 274 -9.73 30.15 0.77
CA VAL A 274 -9.80 29.98 -0.68
C VAL A 274 -9.25 31.20 -1.41
N ASP A 275 -9.69 32.41 -1.03
CA ASP A 275 -9.24 33.67 -1.65
C ASP A 275 -7.73 33.93 -1.48
N PRO A 276 -7.15 33.93 -0.26
CA PRO A 276 -5.71 34.16 -0.11
C PRO A 276 -4.88 33.06 -0.78
N VAL A 277 -5.30 31.79 -0.73
CA VAL A 277 -4.60 30.69 -1.41
C VAL A 277 -4.64 30.89 -2.93
N SER A 278 -5.79 31.26 -3.49
CA SER A 278 -5.97 31.49 -4.94
C SER A 278 -5.33 32.79 -5.45
N SER A 279 -4.86 33.66 -4.56
CA SER A 279 -4.18 34.91 -4.93
C SER A 279 -2.76 34.68 -5.48
N ILE A 280 -2.15 33.55 -5.14
CA ILE A 280 -0.81 33.16 -5.58
C ILE A 280 -0.91 32.59 -7.00
N GLN A 281 -0.12 33.14 -7.91
CA GLN A 281 -0.13 32.75 -9.32
C GLN A 281 1.05 31.84 -9.66
N ARG A 282 0.88 31.01 -10.68
CA ARG A 282 1.98 30.26 -11.26
C ARG A 282 2.99 31.21 -11.92
N THR A 283 4.27 30.95 -11.72
CA THR A 283 5.40 31.64 -12.36
C THR A 283 6.27 30.64 -13.10
N GLN A 284 7.02 31.10 -14.11
CA GLN A 284 7.98 30.24 -14.79
C GLN A 284 9.15 29.94 -13.85
N CYS A 285 9.24 28.69 -13.42
CA CYS A 285 10.27 28.17 -12.52
C CYS A 285 11.18 27.20 -13.28
N PRO A 286 12.48 27.15 -12.96
CA PRO A 286 13.38 26.20 -13.59
C PRO A 286 13.00 24.76 -13.21
N ALA A 287 13.16 23.81 -14.14
CA ALA A 287 12.90 22.38 -13.89
C ALA A 287 13.78 21.80 -12.75
N GLY A 288 14.86 22.50 -12.38
CA GLY A 288 15.66 22.17 -11.20
C GLY A 288 14.92 22.29 -9.86
N GLU A 289 13.74 22.90 -9.83
CA GLU A 289 12.88 22.95 -8.63
C GLU A 289 12.04 21.67 -8.44
N LEU A 290 12.11 20.72 -9.37
CA LEU A 290 11.43 19.43 -9.26
C LEU A 290 12.25 18.45 -8.42
N LYS A 291 11.55 17.80 -7.49
CA LYS A 291 12.03 16.70 -6.66
C LYS A 291 11.17 15.50 -6.96
N LEU A 292 11.76 14.51 -7.62
CA LEU A 292 11.07 13.34 -8.15
C LEU A 292 11.06 12.20 -7.13
N ALA A 293 9.89 11.73 -6.74
CA ALA A 293 9.72 10.45 -6.05
C ALA A 293 9.72 9.31 -7.07
N LEU A 294 10.58 8.32 -6.87
CA LEU A 294 10.68 7.12 -7.71
C LEU A 294 10.11 5.94 -6.91
N GLN A 295 8.98 5.41 -7.36
CA GLN A 295 8.26 4.35 -6.65
C GLN A 295 7.87 3.20 -7.58
N CYS A 296 7.96 1.96 -7.09
CA CYS A 296 7.31 0.82 -7.71
C CYS A 296 5.94 0.52 -7.08
N GLY A 297 5.02 0.01 -7.90
CA GLY A 297 3.75 -0.57 -7.45
C GLY A 297 3.73 -2.08 -7.64
N GLY A 298 2.79 -2.59 -8.44
CA GLY A 298 2.76 -3.99 -8.84
C GLY A 298 3.84 -4.32 -9.88
N SER A 299 5.09 -4.51 -9.46
CA SER A 299 6.23 -4.85 -10.34
C SER A 299 6.06 -6.19 -11.07
N ASP A 300 6.66 -6.29 -12.24
CA ASP A 300 6.76 -7.46 -13.10
C ASP A 300 8.19 -7.65 -13.63
N ALA A 301 8.44 -8.71 -14.40
CA ALA A 301 9.76 -8.97 -14.98
C ALA A 301 10.26 -7.85 -15.92
N PHE A 302 9.37 -7.06 -16.51
CA PHE A 302 9.72 -5.99 -17.45
C PHE A 302 9.94 -4.64 -16.77
N SER A 303 9.64 -4.51 -15.48
CA SER A 303 9.83 -3.28 -14.72
C SER A 303 11.29 -2.81 -14.79
N GLY A 304 12.25 -3.72 -14.63
CA GLY A 304 13.68 -3.45 -14.79
C GLY A 304 14.19 -3.32 -16.23
N VAL A 305 13.32 -3.55 -17.23
CA VAL A 305 13.67 -3.50 -18.67
C VAL A 305 13.14 -2.21 -19.31
N SER A 306 11.95 -1.76 -18.95
CA SER A 306 11.28 -0.60 -19.56
C SER A 306 11.02 0.54 -18.57
N GLY A 307 10.07 0.36 -17.65
CA GLY A 307 9.55 1.43 -16.80
C GLY A 307 10.58 2.06 -15.86
N ASN A 308 11.38 1.25 -15.17
CA ASN A 308 12.41 1.73 -14.24
C ASN A 308 13.54 2.47 -14.97
N PRO A 309 14.12 1.91 -16.06
CA PRO A 309 15.07 2.64 -16.90
C PRO A 309 14.52 3.95 -17.48
N LEU A 310 13.25 4.00 -17.88
CA LEU A 310 12.62 5.22 -18.40
C LEU A 310 12.50 6.29 -17.31
N ALA A 311 12.09 5.90 -16.10
CA ALA A 311 12.07 6.79 -14.94
C ALA A 311 13.48 7.31 -14.60
N ALA A 312 14.48 6.43 -14.64
CA ALA A 312 15.88 6.77 -14.40
C ALA A 312 16.44 7.75 -15.43
N TRP A 313 16.07 7.61 -16.71
CA TRP A 313 16.48 8.52 -17.78
C TRP A 313 16.05 9.96 -17.47
N VAL A 314 14.79 10.16 -17.06
CA VAL A 314 14.31 11.51 -16.72
C VAL A 314 14.86 12.00 -15.39
N ALA A 315 15.04 11.10 -14.40
CA ALA A 315 15.72 11.45 -13.15
C ALA A 315 17.13 12.01 -13.41
N ARG A 316 17.90 11.38 -14.33
CA ARG A 316 19.21 11.88 -14.77
C ARG A 316 19.10 13.30 -15.31
N GLU A 317 18.17 13.57 -16.22
CA GLU A 317 18.02 14.88 -16.82
C GLU A 317 17.56 15.96 -15.81
N LEU A 318 16.63 15.64 -14.92
CA LEU A 318 16.23 16.55 -13.84
C LEU A 318 17.40 16.87 -12.89
N ILE A 319 18.22 15.88 -12.52
CA ILE A 319 19.44 16.11 -11.74
C ILE A 319 20.39 17.05 -12.50
N ARG A 320 20.56 16.88 -13.82
CA ARG A 320 21.36 17.82 -14.62
C ARG A 320 20.77 19.24 -14.65
N CYS A 321 19.45 19.39 -14.53
CA CYS A 321 18.76 20.69 -14.45
C CYS A 321 18.91 21.42 -13.11
N GLY A 322 19.35 20.77 -12.04
CA GLY A 322 19.26 21.36 -10.70
C GLY A 322 18.39 20.58 -9.71
N GLY A 323 17.66 19.57 -10.16
CA GLY A 323 16.65 18.88 -9.37
C GLY A 323 17.19 17.72 -8.54
N ALA A 324 16.27 16.99 -7.93
CA ALA A 324 16.58 15.79 -7.17
C ALA A 324 15.67 14.62 -7.54
N ALA A 325 16.15 13.40 -7.29
CA ALA A 325 15.36 12.18 -7.33
C ALA A 325 15.56 11.41 -6.04
N ASN A 326 14.49 10.79 -5.55
CA ASN A 326 14.47 10.02 -4.32
C ASN A 326 13.94 8.62 -4.62
N LEU A 327 14.82 7.62 -4.49
CA LEU A 327 14.45 6.20 -4.47
C LEU A 327 14.29 5.74 -3.03
N ALA A 328 13.32 4.88 -2.75
CA ALA A 328 13.14 4.32 -1.41
C ALA A 328 13.10 2.78 -1.48
N GLU A 329 12.23 2.11 -0.73
CA GLU A 329 11.96 0.66 -0.85
C GLU A 329 13.16 -0.22 -0.43
N THR A 330 13.58 -0.12 0.83
CA THR A 330 14.80 -0.79 1.36
C THR A 330 14.83 -2.30 1.11
N ASP A 331 13.70 -3.00 1.30
CA ASP A 331 13.61 -4.44 1.01
C ASP A 331 13.71 -4.77 -0.48
N GLU A 332 13.33 -3.85 -1.35
CA GLU A 332 13.46 -3.99 -2.81
C GLU A 332 14.84 -3.57 -3.34
N LEU A 333 15.87 -3.49 -2.49
CA LEU A 333 17.25 -3.31 -2.93
C LEU A 333 18.19 -4.41 -2.40
N ILE A 334 17.65 -5.43 -1.72
CA ILE A 334 18.42 -6.56 -1.20
C ILE A 334 18.92 -7.43 -2.35
N GLY A 335 20.25 -7.59 -2.44
CA GLY A 335 20.92 -8.27 -3.55
C GLY A 335 21.25 -7.36 -4.74
N ALA A 336 20.80 -6.10 -4.74
CA ALA A 336 21.14 -5.11 -5.77
C ALA A 336 22.25 -4.15 -5.34
N GLU A 337 22.85 -4.36 -4.16
CA GLU A 337 23.91 -3.52 -3.60
C GLU A 337 25.10 -3.33 -4.55
N PRO A 338 25.57 -4.34 -5.32
CA PRO A 338 26.64 -4.13 -6.30
C PRO A 338 26.30 -3.05 -7.34
N TYR A 339 25.04 -2.96 -7.75
CA TYR A 339 24.59 -1.93 -8.68
C TYR A 339 24.42 -0.59 -7.97
N VAL A 340 23.70 -0.55 -6.84
CA VAL A 340 23.44 0.71 -6.12
C VAL A 340 24.74 1.41 -5.69
N LEU A 341 25.74 0.63 -5.29
CA LEU A 341 27.02 1.13 -4.77
C LEU A 341 28.13 1.23 -5.83
N ASP A 342 27.85 1.04 -7.12
CA ASP A 342 28.86 1.18 -8.18
C ASP A 342 29.38 2.62 -8.35
N LYS A 343 28.57 3.61 -7.94
CA LYS A 343 28.85 5.04 -8.00
C LYS A 343 28.21 5.71 -6.81
N VAL A 344 29.03 6.11 -5.85
CA VAL A 344 28.59 6.76 -4.61
C VAL A 344 29.39 8.04 -4.38
N ALA A 345 28.77 9.05 -3.80
CA ALA A 345 29.42 10.32 -3.50
C ALA A 345 30.56 10.16 -2.48
N ASP A 346 30.39 9.33 -1.46
CA ASP A 346 31.40 9.05 -0.46
C ASP A 346 31.16 7.72 0.28
N ILE A 347 32.16 7.30 1.05
CA ILE A 347 32.13 6.03 1.77
C ILE A 347 31.08 6.01 2.89
N ALA A 348 30.81 7.15 3.53
CA ALA A 348 29.84 7.26 4.60
C ALA A 348 28.42 7.01 4.09
N THR A 349 28.13 7.46 2.87
CA THR A 349 26.88 7.19 2.17
C THR A 349 26.73 5.70 1.86
N ALA A 350 27.79 5.05 1.37
CA ALA A 350 27.77 3.60 1.12
C ALA A 350 27.54 2.81 2.42
N GLN A 351 28.21 3.18 3.51
CA GLN A 351 28.02 2.57 4.82
C GLN A 351 26.60 2.80 5.36
N LYS A 352 26.05 4.02 5.23
CA LYS A 352 24.67 4.34 5.66
C LYS A 352 23.64 3.51 4.91
N PHE A 353 23.81 3.33 3.60
CA PHE A 353 22.95 2.46 2.78
C PHE A 353 22.96 1.00 3.30
N LEU A 354 24.14 0.42 3.49
CA LEU A 354 24.26 -0.96 3.98
C LEU A 354 23.68 -1.12 5.40
N GLN A 355 23.85 -0.12 6.26
CA GLN A 355 23.25 -0.12 7.60
C GLN A 355 21.72 -0.06 7.56
N MET A 356 21.12 0.66 6.60
CA MET A 356 19.67 0.69 6.40
C MET A 356 19.14 -0.68 5.97
N VAL A 357 19.84 -1.35 5.04
CA VAL A 357 19.49 -2.73 4.62
C VAL A 357 19.50 -3.68 5.82
N GLU A 358 20.57 -3.66 6.63
CA GLU A 358 20.67 -4.54 7.80
C GLU A 358 19.66 -4.19 8.90
N ARG A 359 19.39 -2.90 9.14
CA ARG A 359 18.32 -2.45 10.04
C ARG A 359 16.96 -2.98 9.59
N PHE A 360 16.67 -2.93 8.30
CA PHE A 360 15.40 -3.40 7.75
C PHE A 360 15.26 -4.92 7.91
N LYS A 361 16.31 -5.69 7.63
CA LYS A 361 16.33 -7.15 7.86
C LYS A 361 16.09 -7.50 9.33
N ALA A 362 16.78 -6.82 10.25
CA ALA A 362 16.60 -7.02 11.68
C ALA A 362 15.15 -6.72 12.12
N ARG A 363 14.59 -5.61 11.63
CA ARG A 363 13.20 -5.24 11.87
C ARG A 363 12.23 -6.30 11.35
N ALA A 364 12.40 -6.79 10.12
CA ALA A 364 11.58 -7.86 9.57
C ALA A 364 11.62 -9.11 10.47
N ALA A 365 12.82 -9.50 10.91
CA ALA A 365 13.03 -10.64 11.80
C ALA A 365 12.36 -10.46 13.17
N ASP A 366 12.42 -9.25 13.75
CA ASP A 366 11.75 -8.92 15.02
C ASP A 366 10.23 -9.09 14.95
N HIS A 367 9.65 -8.95 13.76
CA HIS A 367 8.22 -9.15 13.48
C HIS A 367 7.89 -10.56 12.94
N GLY A 368 8.82 -11.50 13.04
CA GLY A 368 8.61 -12.90 12.64
C GLY A 368 8.59 -13.15 11.14
N THR A 369 9.11 -12.22 10.34
CA THR A 369 9.21 -12.34 8.87
C THR A 369 10.66 -12.14 8.39
N SER A 370 10.91 -12.31 7.11
CA SER A 370 12.20 -12.02 6.46
C SER A 370 11.99 -11.02 5.34
N ALA A 371 12.88 -10.04 5.24
CA ALA A 371 12.83 -9.04 4.16
C ALA A 371 13.01 -9.71 2.78
N GLU A 372 13.77 -10.79 2.72
CA GLU A 372 13.98 -11.64 1.55
C GLU A 372 12.74 -12.47 1.16
N GLY A 373 11.68 -12.49 2.00
CA GLY A 373 10.41 -13.16 1.71
C GLY A 373 9.56 -12.48 0.62
N ASN A 374 9.83 -11.21 0.30
CA ASN A 374 9.36 -10.50 -0.90
C ASN A 374 10.09 -11.11 -2.13
N PRO A 375 9.48 -11.47 -3.28
CA PRO A 375 8.22 -11.08 -3.94
C PRO A 375 6.91 -11.76 -3.48
N SER A 376 5.78 -11.06 -3.69
CA SER A 376 4.42 -11.60 -3.50
C SER A 376 4.09 -12.72 -4.50
N GLY A 377 3.04 -13.50 -4.24
CA GLY A 377 2.54 -14.52 -5.19
C GLY A 377 2.16 -13.94 -6.56
N GLY A 378 1.60 -12.72 -6.59
CA GLY A 378 1.31 -11.99 -7.83
C GLY A 378 2.57 -11.60 -8.62
N ASN A 379 3.63 -11.19 -7.94
CA ASN A 379 4.93 -10.89 -8.57
C ASN A 379 5.59 -12.17 -9.12
N LYS A 380 5.55 -13.28 -8.36
CA LYS A 380 6.05 -14.60 -8.78
C LYS A 380 5.35 -15.10 -10.04
N TYR A 381 4.03 -14.90 -10.14
CA TYR A 381 3.26 -15.17 -11.37
C TYR A 381 3.72 -14.37 -12.57
N ARG A 382 4.25 -13.16 -12.36
CA ARG A 382 4.69 -12.25 -13.41
C ARG A 382 6.21 -12.29 -13.67
N GLY A 383 6.89 -13.36 -13.24
CA GLY A 383 8.29 -13.60 -13.59
C GLY A 383 9.35 -13.05 -12.62
N LEU A 384 8.93 -12.52 -11.46
CA LEU A 384 9.84 -12.12 -10.38
C LEU A 384 9.93 -13.24 -9.34
N TYR A 385 10.90 -14.14 -9.50
CA TYR A 385 10.95 -15.40 -8.74
C TYR A 385 11.44 -15.23 -7.29
N ASN A 386 12.29 -14.25 -7.04
CA ASN A 386 12.91 -14.01 -5.73
C ASN A 386 13.29 -12.54 -5.54
N ILE A 387 13.73 -12.20 -4.33
CA ILE A 387 14.04 -10.82 -3.92
C ILE A 387 15.13 -10.19 -4.79
N VAL A 388 16.11 -10.97 -5.24
CA VAL A 388 17.25 -10.45 -6.01
C VAL A 388 16.80 -9.98 -7.39
N LEU A 389 16.01 -10.77 -8.11
CA LEU A 389 15.46 -10.36 -9.42
C LEU A 389 14.60 -9.10 -9.30
N LYS A 390 13.77 -9.04 -8.26
CA LYS A 390 12.94 -7.86 -7.98
C LYS A 390 13.80 -6.64 -7.67
N SER A 391 14.81 -6.82 -6.83
CA SER A 391 15.66 -5.73 -6.35
C SER A 391 16.56 -5.15 -7.43
N ILE A 392 17.16 -6.00 -8.26
CA ILE A 392 17.94 -5.55 -9.40
C ILE A 392 17.06 -4.72 -10.33
N GLY A 393 15.85 -5.21 -10.64
CA GLY A 393 14.88 -4.48 -11.44
C GLY A 393 14.51 -3.12 -10.83
N ALA A 394 14.25 -3.06 -9.52
CA ALA A 394 13.95 -1.83 -8.80
C ALA A 394 15.13 -0.84 -8.79
N ALA A 395 16.36 -1.33 -8.64
CA ALA A 395 17.57 -0.52 -8.65
C ALA A 395 17.81 0.18 -10.00
N MET A 396 17.29 -0.36 -11.11
CA MET A 396 17.33 0.29 -12.43
C MET A 396 16.60 1.64 -12.50
N LYS A 397 15.93 2.09 -11.42
CA LYS A 397 15.44 3.47 -11.25
C LYS A 397 16.58 4.48 -11.00
N ARG A 398 17.82 4.02 -10.80
CA ARG A 398 19.03 4.84 -10.86
C ARG A 398 19.65 4.71 -12.24
N HIS A 399 19.93 5.82 -12.92
CA HIS A 399 20.61 5.76 -14.21
C HIS A 399 22.08 5.38 -14.00
N PRO A 400 22.72 4.58 -14.87
CA PRO A 400 24.12 4.16 -14.69
C PRO A 400 25.15 5.29 -14.56
N GLU A 401 24.84 6.50 -15.05
CA GLU A 401 25.70 7.69 -14.90
C GLU A 401 25.49 8.44 -13.58
N VAL A 402 24.37 8.20 -12.89
CA VAL A 402 23.98 8.90 -11.67
C VAL A 402 24.63 8.21 -10.46
N ARG A 403 25.35 8.97 -9.63
CA ARG A 403 25.84 8.48 -8.34
C ARG A 403 24.76 8.56 -7.27
N LEU A 404 24.85 7.73 -6.24
CA LEU A 404 24.11 7.93 -5.00
C LEU A 404 24.74 9.10 -4.23
N ASP A 405 24.00 10.21 -4.07
CA ASP A 405 24.46 11.43 -3.40
C ASP A 405 24.27 11.40 -1.88
N GLY A 406 23.34 10.60 -1.36
CA GLY A 406 23.11 10.47 0.07
C GLY A 406 22.01 9.47 0.42
N CYS A 407 21.93 9.12 1.71
CA CYS A 407 20.85 8.30 2.26
C CYS A 407 20.09 9.07 3.34
N LEU A 408 18.77 8.95 3.34
CA LEU A 408 17.81 9.69 4.17
C LEU A 408 17.06 8.72 5.08
N ASP A 409 16.87 9.06 6.35
CA ASP A 409 15.86 8.36 7.15
C ASP A 409 14.45 8.73 6.64
N TYR A 410 13.43 7.93 6.97
CA TYR A 410 12.07 8.14 6.50
C TYR A 410 11.57 9.57 6.78
N ALA A 411 11.06 10.24 5.73
CA ALA A 411 10.58 11.63 5.72
C ALA A 411 11.63 12.72 6.05
N GLU A 412 12.92 12.38 6.07
CA GLU A 412 14.00 13.37 6.16
C GLU A 412 14.03 14.25 4.90
N SER A 413 14.22 15.56 5.07
CA SER A 413 14.16 16.50 3.94
C SER A 413 15.33 16.31 2.99
N ILE A 414 15.06 16.32 1.67
CA ILE A 414 16.12 16.25 0.66
C ILE A 414 16.97 17.54 0.74
N PRO A 415 18.26 17.45 1.11
CA PRO A 415 19.05 18.62 1.51
C PRO A 415 19.60 19.42 0.33
N ALA A 416 19.81 18.77 -0.82
CA ALA A 416 20.40 19.38 -2.00
C ALA A 416 19.98 18.64 -3.28
N PRO A 417 20.23 19.21 -4.47
CA PRO A 417 20.07 18.49 -5.73
C PRO A 417 20.90 17.20 -5.78
N GLY A 418 20.38 16.14 -6.41
CA GLY A 418 21.07 14.85 -6.51
C GLY A 418 20.14 13.64 -6.45
N TYR A 419 20.72 12.44 -6.39
CA TYR A 419 19.99 11.19 -6.24
C TYR A 419 20.13 10.65 -4.81
N TYR A 420 19.01 10.54 -4.11
CA TYR A 420 18.97 10.09 -2.72
C TYR A 420 18.27 8.76 -2.59
N PHE A 421 18.74 7.95 -1.66
CA PHE A 421 18.01 6.79 -1.16
C PHE A 421 17.31 7.15 0.16
N MET A 422 16.05 6.79 0.37
CA MET A 422 15.34 6.99 1.63
C MET A 422 14.94 5.64 2.22
N ASP A 423 15.24 5.40 3.50
CA ASP A 423 14.80 4.17 4.19
C ASP A 423 13.26 4.14 4.28
N SER A 424 12.64 3.11 3.69
CA SER A 424 11.20 2.89 3.68
C SER A 424 10.88 1.42 3.36
N PRO A 425 9.67 0.93 3.66
CA PRO A 425 9.23 -0.37 3.14
C PRO A 425 8.85 -0.25 1.66
N GLY A 426 8.87 -1.37 0.93
CA GLY A 426 8.37 -1.47 -0.45
C GLY A 426 6.85 -1.35 -0.60
N ASN A 427 6.10 -1.15 0.49
CA ASN A 427 4.69 -0.80 0.40
C ASN A 427 4.54 0.60 -0.20
N ASP A 428 3.81 0.69 -1.30
CA ASP A 428 3.79 1.87 -2.15
C ASP A 428 3.24 3.13 -1.48
N LEU A 429 2.13 3.00 -0.77
CA LEU A 429 1.52 4.12 -0.04
C LEU A 429 2.39 4.61 1.11
N GLU A 430 2.99 3.68 1.87
CA GLU A 430 3.88 4.01 2.98
C GLU A 430 5.18 4.67 2.46
N SER A 431 5.75 4.16 1.37
CA SER A 431 6.96 4.74 0.76
C SER A 431 6.73 6.14 0.22
N ILE A 432 5.68 6.34 -0.59
CA ILE A 432 5.33 7.65 -1.18
C ILE A 432 5.08 8.69 -0.10
N ALA A 433 4.39 8.34 0.99
CA ALA A 433 4.16 9.26 2.09
C ALA A 433 5.47 9.83 2.67
N GLY A 434 6.49 8.99 2.82
CA GLY A 434 7.83 9.43 3.23
C GLY A 434 8.46 10.35 2.18
N GLN A 435 8.44 9.96 0.91
CA GLN A 435 9.05 10.73 -0.18
C GLN A 435 8.39 12.12 -0.36
N VAL A 436 7.07 12.19 -0.25
CA VAL A 436 6.33 13.46 -0.28
C VAL A 436 6.69 14.31 0.94
N ALA A 437 6.75 13.72 2.14
CA ALA A 437 7.16 14.46 3.34
C ALA A 437 8.64 14.94 3.29
N SER A 438 9.50 14.22 2.55
CA SER A 438 10.87 14.63 2.21
C SER A 438 10.95 15.79 1.21
N GLY A 439 9.81 16.15 0.58
CA GLY A 439 9.67 17.31 -0.30
C GLY A 439 9.50 16.98 -1.79
N CYS A 440 9.27 15.72 -2.18
CA CYS A 440 9.01 15.37 -3.57
C CYS A 440 7.68 15.95 -4.07
N ASN A 441 7.75 16.80 -5.11
CA ASN A 441 6.60 17.51 -5.69
C ASN A 441 6.11 16.94 -7.03
N LEU A 442 6.68 15.79 -7.45
CA LEU A 442 6.24 14.97 -8.57
C LEU A 442 6.54 13.50 -8.24
N ILE A 443 5.61 12.59 -8.55
CA ILE A 443 5.79 11.15 -8.34
C ILE A 443 5.82 10.44 -9.68
N TYR A 444 6.83 9.60 -9.91
CA TYR A 444 6.79 8.54 -10.91
C TYR A 444 6.48 7.22 -10.26
N PHE A 445 5.40 6.62 -10.74
CA PHE A 445 4.89 5.37 -10.24
C PHE A 445 5.00 4.31 -11.34
N VAL A 446 6.00 3.43 -11.23
CA VAL A 446 6.24 2.38 -12.21
C VAL A 446 5.46 1.13 -11.81
N THR A 447 4.68 0.57 -12.73
CA THR A 447 3.88 -0.63 -12.44
C THR A 447 3.72 -1.52 -13.66
N GLY A 448 3.90 -2.83 -13.47
CA GLY A 448 3.63 -3.83 -14.51
C GLY A 448 2.23 -4.40 -14.47
N ASN A 449 1.63 -4.44 -13.28
CA ASN A 449 0.27 -4.95 -13.12
C ASN A 449 -0.81 -3.88 -13.30
N GLY A 450 -0.45 -2.60 -13.20
CA GLY A 450 -1.39 -1.49 -13.39
C GLY A 450 -1.89 -0.87 -12.09
N SER A 451 -0.99 -0.64 -11.12
CA SER A 451 -1.41 0.00 -9.88
C SER A 451 -1.83 1.46 -10.06
N ILE A 452 -2.92 1.82 -9.39
CA ILE A 452 -3.61 3.12 -9.52
C ILE A 452 -3.32 4.07 -8.35
N THR A 453 -2.34 3.72 -7.51
CA THR A 453 -1.96 4.51 -6.34
C THR A 453 -1.63 5.96 -6.71
N ASN A 454 -2.20 6.92 -5.96
CA ASN A 454 -1.93 8.35 -6.09
C ASN A 454 -1.87 8.99 -4.70
N PHE A 455 -1.15 10.10 -4.59
CA PHE A 455 -1.08 10.91 -3.39
C PHE A 455 -2.04 12.13 -3.47
N PRO A 456 -2.69 12.57 -2.37
CA PRO A 456 -3.78 13.57 -2.45
C PRO A 456 -3.41 14.93 -3.03
N PHE A 457 -2.20 15.45 -2.78
CA PHE A 457 -1.77 16.78 -3.23
C PHE A 457 -0.51 16.79 -4.10
N VAL A 458 -0.02 15.64 -4.54
CA VAL A 458 1.17 15.53 -5.41
C VAL A 458 0.83 14.75 -6.68
N PRO A 459 1.07 15.31 -7.88
CA PRO A 459 0.76 14.62 -9.12
C PRO A 459 1.57 13.34 -9.27
N THR A 460 0.89 12.28 -9.69
CA THR A 460 1.47 10.94 -9.85
C THR A 460 1.38 10.48 -11.30
N VAL A 461 2.52 10.45 -11.98
CA VAL A 461 2.66 9.96 -13.36
C VAL A 461 2.87 8.46 -13.33
N LYS A 462 1.94 7.69 -13.89
CA LYS A 462 1.98 6.22 -13.92
C LYS A 462 2.61 5.70 -15.22
N LEU A 463 3.67 4.92 -15.07
CA LEU A 463 4.43 4.32 -16.16
C LEU A 463 4.16 2.83 -16.20
N LEU A 464 3.58 2.36 -17.30
CA LEU A 464 3.23 0.95 -17.45
C LEU A 464 4.25 0.19 -18.30
N THR A 465 4.68 -0.98 -17.84
CA THR A 465 5.89 -1.67 -18.34
C THR A 465 5.71 -2.44 -19.65
N THR A 466 4.46 -2.73 -20.05
CA THR A 466 4.10 -3.48 -21.26
C THR A 466 2.97 -2.79 -22.03
N THR A 467 3.02 -2.85 -23.37
CA THR A 467 2.05 -2.16 -24.23
C THR A 467 0.65 -2.76 -24.13
N ALA A 468 0.52 -4.09 -24.14
CA ALA A 468 -0.78 -4.75 -24.05
C ALA A 468 -1.53 -4.40 -22.75
N ARG A 469 -0.80 -4.31 -21.63
CA ARG A 469 -1.39 -3.89 -20.35
C ARG A 469 -1.73 -2.40 -20.37
N TYR A 470 -0.97 -1.57 -21.10
CA TYR A 470 -1.21 -0.13 -21.21
C TYR A 470 -2.50 0.14 -21.97
N GLU A 471 -2.73 -0.58 -23.06
CA GLU A 471 -3.95 -0.48 -23.84
C GLU A 471 -5.18 -0.85 -22.97
N LEU A 472 -5.08 -1.92 -22.18
CA LEU A 472 -6.13 -2.35 -21.26
C LEU A 472 -6.44 -1.31 -20.17
N LEU A 473 -5.43 -0.61 -19.65
CA LEU A 473 -5.54 0.33 -18.53
C LEU A 473 -5.31 1.78 -18.96
N SER A 474 -5.57 2.08 -20.23
CA SER A 474 -5.19 3.36 -20.83
C SER A 474 -5.96 4.54 -20.25
N GLU A 475 -7.08 4.34 -19.57
CA GLU A 475 -7.78 5.43 -18.86
C GLU A 475 -7.11 5.80 -17.53
N ASP A 476 -6.32 4.90 -16.95
CA ASP A 476 -5.68 5.09 -15.62
C ASP A 476 -4.15 5.28 -15.70
N MET A 477 -3.51 4.96 -16.83
CA MET A 477 -2.04 4.96 -16.99
C MET A 477 -1.56 6.09 -17.90
N ASP A 478 -0.62 6.92 -17.43
CA ASP A 478 -0.15 8.10 -18.16
C ASP A 478 0.78 7.75 -19.33
N VAL A 479 1.64 6.74 -19.16
CA VAL A 479 2.74 6.45 -20.11
C VAL A 479 2.87 4.95 -20.39
N ASN A 480 3.00 4.61 -21.68
CA ASN A 480 3.40 3.28 -22.15
C ASN A 480 4.92 3.15 -22.20
N ALA A 481 5.55 2.61 -21.16
CA ALA A 481 6.97 2.26 -21.19
C ALA A 481 7.24 0.97 -22.00
N GLY A 482 6.21 0.12 -22.18
CA GLY A 482 6.27 -1.09 -23.00
C GLY A 482 6.68 -0.85 -24.44
N ALA A 483 6.45 0.35 -24.98
CA ALA A 483 6.91 0.76 -26.30
C ALA A 483 8.42 0.55 -26.51
N TYR A 484 9.24 0.58 -25.45
CA TYR A 484 10.67 0.25 -25.52
C TYR A 484 10.89 -1.19 -26.01
N GLN A 485 10.07 -2.13 -25.53
CA GLN A 485 10.13 -3.54 -25.92
C GLN A 485 9.66 -3.77 -27.36
N ASP A 486 8.81 -2.86 -27.86
CA ASP A 486 8.27 -2.83 -29.22
C ASP A 486 9.20 -2.12 -30.21
N GLY A 487 10.36 -1.60 -29.75
CA GLY A 487 11.41 -1.04 -30.58
C GLY A 487 11.55 0.48 -30.54
N ALA A 488 10.79 1.19 -29.71
CA ALA A 488 11.01 2.62 -29.48
C ALA A 488 12.34 2.86 -28.77
N SER A 489 13.00 4.00 -29.04
CA SER A 489 14.24 4.35 -28.37
C SER A 489 13.98 4.87 -26.95
N MET A 490 14.87 4.56 -26.01
CA MET A 490 14.77 5.09 -24.64
C MET A 490 14.91 6.62 -24.61
N ASP A 491 15.70 7.20 -25.52
CA ASP A 491 15.89 8.65 -25.61
C ASP A 491 14.61 9.37 -26.06
N ASP A 492 13.89 8.83 -27.05
CA ASP A 492 12.62 9.41 -27.51
C ASP A 492 11.54 9.31 -26.43
N LEU A 493 11.43 8.13 -25.79
CA LEU A 493 10.49 7.92 -24.68
C LEU A 493 10.82 8.82 -23.49
N GLY A 494 12.10 8.95 -23.14
CA GLY A 494 12.60 9.80 -22.07
C GLY A 494 12.30 11.28 -22.33
N ALA A 495 12.56 11.77 -23.55
CA ALA A 495 12.24 13.13 -23.93
C ALA A 495 10.72 13.42 -23.85
N ALA A 496 9.88 12.48 -24.30
CA ALA A 496 8.43 12.60 -24.22
C ALA A 496 7.93 12.60 -22.76
N LEU A 497 8.51 11.77 -21.89
CA LEU A 497 8.15 11.75 -20.46
C LEU A 497 8.62 13.01 -19.74
N LEU A 498 9.80 13.56 -20.05
CA LEU A 498 10.26 14.83 -19.50
C LEU A 498 9.31 15.98 -19.89
N ASP A 499 8.91 16.07 -21.16
CA ASP A 499 7.91 17.06 -21.61
C ASP A 499 6.58 16.91 -20.88
N LEU A 500 6.05 15.69 -20.80
CA LEU A 500 4.82 15.40 -20.06
C LEU A 500 4.93 15.84 -18.59
N SER A 501 6.08 15.62 -17.96
CA SER A 501 6.33 15.96 -16.57
C SER A 501 6.35 17.46 -16.33
N LEU A 502 6.92 18.23 -17.26
CA LEU A 502 6.87 19.70 -17.21
C LEU A 502 5.45 20.22 -17.42
N ARG A 503 4.66 19.62 -18.33
CA ARG A 503 3.24 19.97 -18.52
C ARG A 503 2.40 19.65 -17.29
N ILE A 504 2.60 18.47 -16.70
CA ILE A 504 1.90 18.07 -15.47
C ILE A 504 2.28 19.00 -14.31
N SER A 505 3.56 19.30 -14.15
CA SER A 505 4.04 20.27 -13.16
C SER A 505 3.48 21.68 -13.39
N SER A 506 3.18 22.03 -14.64
CA SER A 506 2.55 23.30 -15.05
C SER A 506 1.02 23.35 -14.88
N GLY A 507 0.40 22.29 -14.35
CA GLY A 507 -1.04 22.25 -14.04
C GLY A 507 -1.87 21.32 -14.91
N GLN A 508 -1.28 20.60 -15.87
CA GLN A 508 -1.99 19.48 -16.50
C GLN A 508 -2.22 18.39 -15.45
N ARG A 509 -3.45 17.86 -15.36
CA ARG A 509 -3.76 16.72 -14.48
C ARG A 509 -3.21 15.43 -15.09
N SER A 510 -2.56 14.62 -14.26
CA SER A 510 -2.31 13.21 -14.55
C SER A 510 -3.64 12.43 -14.60
N LYS A 511 -3.63 11.23 -15.18
CA LYS A 511 -4.83 10.38 -15.22
C LYS A 511 -5.32 10.01 -13.83
N GLY A 512 -4.40 9.73 -12.91
CA GLY A 512 -4.74 9.44 -11.52
C GLY A 512 -5.44 10.61 -10.81
N GLU A 513 -4.99 11.84 -11.05
CA GLU A 513 -5.67 13.02 -10.53
C GLU A 513 -7.06 13.17 -11.15
N ALA A 514 -7.20 12.98 -12.47
CA ALA A 514 -8.48 13.07 -13.16
C ALA A 514 -9.49 12.03 -12.67
N ALA A 515 -9.03 10.84 -12.29
CA ALA A 515 -9.85 9.76 -11.75
C ALA A 515 -10.40 10.02 -10.32
N GLY A 516 -9.89 11.03 -9.60
CA GLY A 516 -10.34 11.34 -8.24
C GLY A 516 -9.97 10.30 -7.17
N HIS A 517 -9.03 9.41 -7.49
CA HIS A 517 -8.53 8.38 -6.58
C HIS A 517 -7.23 8.85 -5.91
N SER A 518 -7.17 8.88 -4.58
CA SER A 518 -5.92 9.07 -3.81
C SER A 518 -6.03 8.49 -2.41
N GLN A 519 -4.89 8.10 -1.83
CA GLN A 519 -4.80 7.49 -0.50
C GLN A 519 -3.49 7.87 0.20
N VAL A 520 -3.45 7.72 1.53
CA VAL A 520 -2.25 7.95 2.33
C VAL A 520 -2.12 6.85 3.38
N SER A 521 -0.92 6.29 3.50
CA SER A 521 -0.50 5.46 4.63
C SER A 521 0.86 5.95 5.10
N ILE A 522 1.07 6.08 6.41
CA ILE A 522 2.39 6.41 6.96
C ILE A 522 3.05 5.10 7.38
N TRP A 523 4.37 4.98 7.18
CA TRP A 523 5.09 3.78 7.58
C TRP A 523 4.88 3.47 9.07
N ARG A 524 4.37 2.28 9.33
CA ARG A 524 4.14 1.76 10.68
C ARG A 524 5.43 1.24 11.28
N ASP A 525 6.35 2.15 11.53
CA ASP A 525 7.63 1.82 12.10
C ASP A 525 7.54 1.56 13.59
N TRP A 526 7.06 0.41 14.05
CA TRP A 526 7.02 0.11 15.49
C TRP A 526 8.24 -0.73 15.89
N PRO A 527 9.36 -0.10 16.29
CA PRO A 527 10.56 -0.83 16.68
C PRO A 527 10.32 -1.57 17.99
N ARG A 528 10.79 -2.81 18.05
CA ARG A 528 10.81 -3.55 19.30
C ARG A 528 11.91 -2.97 20.20
N THR A 529 11.54 -2.52 21.40
CA THR A 529 12.47 -1.85 22.33
C THR A 529 12.96 -2.75 23.47
N SER A 530 12.36 -3.93 23.67
CA SER A 530 12.79 -4.90 24.68
C SER A 530 12.49 -6.35 24.29
N ALA A 531 13.24 -7.28 24.90
CA ALA A 531 13.00 -8.72 24.75
C ALA A 531 11.84 -9.23 25.64
N GLU A 532 11.34 -8.39 26.54
CA GLU A 532 10.39 -8.74 27.60
C GLU A 532 9.05 -9.25 27.03
N GLY A 533 8.53 -10.33 27.60
CA GLY A 533 7.22 -10.91 27.21
C GLY A 533 7.20 -11.70 25.90
N LEU A 534 8.28 -11.75 25.11
CA LEU A 534 8.26 -12.46 23.81
C LEU A 534 8.06 -13.96 23.94
N GLU A 535 8.80 -14.63 24.83
CA GLU A 535 8.62 -16.07 25.02
C GLU A 535 7.17 -16.39 25.42
N GLN A 536 6.55 -15.53 26.23
CA GLN A 536 5.15 -15.68 26.62
C GLN A 536 4.19 -15.43 25.46
N ALA A 537 4.43 -14.41 24.64
CA ALA A 537 3.63 -14.13 23.44
C ALA A 537 3.73 -15.25 22.40
N LEU A 538 4.93 -15.79 22.18
CA LEU A 538 5.17 -16.93 21.29
C LEU A 538 4.60 -18.25 21.84
N ALA A 539 4.50 -18.39 23.16
CA ALA A 539 3.92 -19.55 23.84
C ALA A 539 2.42 -19.41 24.13
N ALA A 540 1.78 -18.30 23.72
CA ALA A 540 0.36 -18.09 23.95
C ALA A 540 -0.45 -19.18 23.24
N SER A 541 -1.25 -19.93 24.00
CA SER A 541 -2.13 -20.96 23.45
C SER A 541 -3.28 -20.32 22.70
N GLU A 542 -3.71 -20.95 21.60
CA GLU A 542 -4.94 -20.56 20.94
C GLU A 542 -6.13 -20.65 21.92
N PRO A 543 -7.04 -19.66 21.89
CA PRO A 543 -8.28 -19.73 22.67
C PRO A 543 -9.08 -20.99 22.33
N ASP A 544 -9.72 -21.57 23.34
CA ASP A 544 -10.44 -22.85 23.21
C ASP A 544 -11.86 -22.71 22.63
N GLY A 545 -12.34 -21.49 22.41
CA GLY A 545 -13.70 -21.22 21.96
C GLY A 545 -14.75 -21.32 23.06
N GLU A 546 -14.37 -21.74 24.27
CA GLU A 546 -15.30 -21.94 25.38
C GLU A 546 -15.59 -20.62 26.09
N PRO A 547 -16.86 -20.23 26.27
CA PRO A 547 -17.22 -18.95 26.88
C PRO A 547 -16.81 -18.90 28.36
N MET A 548 -16.55 -17.69 28.86
CA MET A 548 -16.30 -17.48 30.28
C MET A 548 -17.52 -17.86 31.12
N LEU A 549 -17.31 -18.62 32.19
CA LEU A 549 -18.37 -18.99 33.13
C LEU A 549 -18.66 -17.82 34.08
N LEU A 550 -19.93 -17.41 34.12
CA LEU A 550 -20.41 -16.32 34.94
C LEU A 550 -21.24 -16.85 36.12
N SER A 551 -21.08 -16.24 37.29
CA SER A 551 -21.89 -16.50 38.49
C SER A 551 -22.81 -15.32 38.75
N LEU A 552 -23.87 -15.22 37.94
CA LEU A 552 -24.83 -14.12 38.02
C LEU A 552 -25.80 -14.31 39.21
N SER A 553 -26.04 -13.23 39.96
CA SER A 553 -27.06 -13.21 41.03
C SER A 553 -28.47 -13.18 40.42
N GLU A 554 -29.41 -13.97 40.94
CA GLU A 554 -30.84 -14.00 40.53
C GLU A 554 -31.58 -12.66 40.74
N THR A 555 -30.95 -11.66 41.34
CA THR A 555 -31.61 -10.45 41.85
C THR A 555 -31.85 -9.33 40.82
N ASP A 556 -31.65 -9.57 39.53
CA ASP A 556 -31.93 -8.58 38.47
C ASP A 556 -32.46 -9.24 37.21
N GLU A 557 -33.78 -9.45 37.14
CA GLU A 557 -34.45 -9.88 35.91
C GLU A 557 -34.13 -8.90 34.77
N ALA A 558 -33.85 -9.46 33.58
CA ALA A 558 -33.68 -8.65 32.38
C ALA A 558 -34.99 -7.91 32.07
N PRO A 559 -34.93 -6.63 31.65
CA PRO A 559 -36.13 -5.91 31.27
C PRO A 559 -36.81 -6.58 30.08
N ASP A 560 -38.14 -6.60 30.07
CA ASP A 560 -38.92 -7.02 28.91
C ASP A 560 -38.76 -5.97 27.79
N VAL A 561 -37.96 -6.30 26.77
CA VAL A 561 -37.61 -5.41 25.65
C VAL A 561 -37.83 -6.13 24.33
N ALA A 562 -38.57 -5.47 23.44
CA ALA A 562 -38.72 -5.87 22.05
C ALA A 562 -37.66 -5.16 21.18
N LEU A 563 -36.87 -5.94 20.46
CA LEU A 563 -35.91 -5.48 19.47
C LEU A 563 -36.49 -5.64 18.08
N HIS A 564 -36.53 -4.53 17.33
CA HIS A 564 -36.97 -4.53 15.93
C HIS A 564 -35.75 -4.59 15.03
N GLY A 565 -35.79 -5.49 14.06
CA GLY A 565 -34.75 -5.61 13.04
C GLY A 565 -35.22 -6.51 11.93
N TYR A 566 -34.29 -7.31 11.42
CA TYR A 566 -34.49 -8.15 10.26
C TYR A 566 -34.06 -9.57 10.56
N PHE A 567 -34.71 -10.55 9.92
CA PHE A 567 -34.30 -11.95 9.97
C PHE A 567 -33.94 -12.41 8.55
N GLY A 568 -32.70 -12.89 8.41
CA GLY A 568 -32.13 -13.35 7.14
C GLY A 568 -31.43 -14.71 7.28
N ARG A 569 -30.59 -15.05 6.29
CA ARG A 569 -29.89 -16.34 6.22
C ARG A 569 -29.03 -16.64 7.46
N ALA A 570 -28.41 -15.61 8.03
CA ALA A 570 -27.51 -15.70 9.18
C ALA A 570 -28.22 -15.40 10.52
N GLY A 571 -29.56 -15.31 10.53
CA GLY A 571 -30.37 -15.01 11.71
C GLY A 571 -30.77 -13.54 11.83
N PHE A 572 -31.05 -13.12 13.06
CA PHE A 572 -31.45 -11.76 13.39
C PHE A 572 -30.30 -10.76 13.19
N HIS A 573 -30.62 -9.58 12.66
CA HIS A 573 -29.67 -8.48 12.48
C HIS A 573 -30.38 -7.11 12.45
N LEU A 574 -29.65 -6.07 12.82
CA LEU A 574 -30.21 -4.71 12.97
C LEU A 574 -30.16 -3.88 11.68
N TYR A 575 -29.18 -4.16 10.82
CA TYR A 575 -28.92 -3.41 9.61
C TYR A 575 -28.77 -4.33 8.42
N ARG A 576 -29.24 -3.86 7.26
CA ARG A 576 -29.06 -4.51 5.97
C ARG A 576 -27.90 -3.84 5.24
N ILE A 577 -26.79 -4.54 5.10
CA ILE A 577 -25.54 -4.02 4.54
C ILE A 577 -25.24 -4.74 3.22
N ALA A 578 -24.88 -3.94 2.21
CA ALA A 578 -24.21 -4.38 1.00
C ALA A 578 -22.75 -3.94 1.09
N LEU A 579 -21.83 -4.91 1.11
CA LEU A 579 -20.41 -4.67 1.39
C LEU A 579 -19.58 -4.79 0.12
N VAL A 580 -18.83 -3.74 -0.21
CA VAL A 580 -17.71 -3.80 -1.15
C VAL A 580 -16.44 -3.97 -0.31
N MET A 581 -15.93 -5.19 -0.26
CA MET A 581 -14.79 -5.57 0.57
C MET A 581 -13.49 -5.50 -0.25
N PRO A 582 -12.64 -4.47 -0.06
CA PRO A 582 -11.33 -4.49 -0.67
C PRO A 582 -10.52 -5.66 -0.10
N THR A 583 -9.68 -6.29 -0.92
CA THR A 583 -8.73 -7.33 -0.46
C THR A 583 -7.31 -6.78 -0.27
N SER A 584 -7.13 -5.48 -0.44
CA SER A 584 -5.86 -4.80 -0.24
C SER A 584 -6.08 -3.32 0.04
N LEU A 585 -5.08 -2.66 0.64
CA LEU A 585 -5.11 -1.22 0.83
C LEU A 585 -5.25 -0.47 -0.52
N CYS A 586 -4.56 -0.96 -1.56
CA CYS A 586 -4.59 -0.33 -2.89
C CYS A 586 -6.00 -0.28 -3.52
N SER A 587 -6.88 -1.26 -3.24
CA SER A 587 -8.28 -1.24 -3.71
C SER A 587 -9.24 -0.51 -2.77
N GLY A 588 -8.79 -0.05 -1.60
CA GLY A 588 -9.64 0.55 -0.56
C GLY A 588 -10.43 1.79 -0.99
N GLN A 589 -9.78 2.73 -1.68
CA GLN A 589 -10.47 3.94 -2.15
C GLN A 589 -11.43 3.65 -3.30
N VAL A 590 -11.11 2.71 -4.19
CA VAL A 590 -12.05 2.26 -5.24
C VAL A 590 -13.27 1.60 -4.58
N ALA A 591 -13.07 0.77 -3.56
CA ALA A 591 -14.19 0.18 -2.81
C ALA A 591 -15.08 1.26 -2.17
N ARG A 592 -14.50 2.33 -1.60
CA ARG A 592 -15.26 3.47 -1.08
C ARG A 592 -16.05 4.20 -2.16
N MET A 593 -15.42 4.47 -3.31
CA MET A 593 -16.07 5.12 -4.44
C MET A 593 -17.24 4.29 -4.95
N ALA A 594 -17.06 2.96 -5.06
CA ALA A 594 -18.11 2.03 -5.44
C ALA A 594 -19.28 2.05 -4.44
N ALA A 595 -18.99 1.95 -3.13
CA ALA A 595 -20.01 1.99 -2.10
C ALA A 595 -20.79 3.32 -2.10
N ALA A 596 -20.12 4.46 -2.31
CA ALA A 596 -20.78 5.76 -2.42
C ALA A 596 -21.69 5.85 -3.65
N ARG A 597 -21.21 5.42 -4.82
CA ARG A 597 -21.97 5.38 -6.08
C ARG A 597 -23.20 4.47 -5.97
N LEU A 598 -23.05 3.28 -5.39
CA LEU A 598 -24.18 2.38 -5.13
C LEU A 598 -25.21 3.01 -4.17
N GLN A 599 -24.74 3.70 -3.12
CA GLN A 599 -25.62 4.39 -2.17
C GLN A 599 -26.43 5.52 -2.82
N GLU A 600 -25.85 6.25 -3.76
CA GLU A 600 -26.53 7.30 -4.54
C GLU A 600 -27.58 6.69 -5.48
N ASN A 601 -27.26 5.57 -6.13
CA ASN A 601 -28.15 4.86 -7.05
C ASN A 601 -29.32 4.17 -6.34
N ASP A 602 -29.14 3.75 -5.09
CA ASP A 602 -30.15 3.04 -4.28
C ASP A 602 -30.39 3.73 -2.92
N SER A 603 -31.12 4.84 -2.96
CA SER A 603 -31.47 5.62 -1.77
C SER A 603 -32.76 5.14 -1.07
N THR A 604 -33.46 4.13 -1.62
CA THR A 604 -34.83 3.77 -1.19
C THR A 604 -34.97 2.36 -0.62
N SER A 605 -34.03 1.44 -0.88
CA SER A 605 -34.14 0.04 -0.42
C SER A 605 -33.96 -0.16 1.08
N GLY A 606 -33.45 0.85 1.80
CA GLY A 606 -33.03 0.76 3.19
C GLY A 606 -31.74 -0.04 3.40
N VAL A 607 -31.10 -0.50 2.32
CA VAL A 607 -29.76 -1.13 2.36
C VAL A 607 -28.70 -0.04 2.47
N ARG A 608 -27.73 -0.26 3.35
CA ARG A 608 -26.54 0.60 3.47
C ARG A 608 -25.41 0.00 2.67
N TYR A 609 -24.84 0.78 1.75
CA TYR A 609 -23.64 0.38 1.02
C TYR A 609 -22.41 0.83 1.78
N CYS A 610 -21.47 -0.08 2.01
CA CYS A 610 -20.30 0.16 2.83
C CYS A 610 -19.05 -0.42 2.18
N ALA A 611 -17.90 0.19 2.49
CA ALA A 611 -16.59 -0.37 2.22
C ALA A 611 -15.78 -0.40 3.52
N LEU A 612 -15.16 -1.54 3.81
CA LEU A 612 -14.30 -1.72 4.99
C LEU A 612 -12.84 -1.66 4.54
N VAL A 613 -12.31 -0.45 4.44
CA VAL A 613 -10.91 -0.23 4.07
C VAL A 613 -10.00 -0.66 5.22
N HIS A 614 -9.00 -1.47 4.89
CA HIS A 614 -7.96 -1.91 5.81
C HIS A 614 -6.59 -1.72 5.17
N THR A 615 -5.55 -1.96 5.95
CA THR A 615 -4.15 -1.75 5.56
C THR A 615 -3.42 -3.02 5.14
N GLU A 616 -4.06 -4.16 5.32
CA GLU A 616 -3.48 -5.46 5.03
C GLU A 616 -3.71 -5.87 3.56
N GLY A 617 -3.19 -7.05 3.19
CA GLY A 617 -3.29 -7.63 1.85
C GLY A 617 -2.10 -7.27 0.94
N CYS A 618 -1.46 -6.12 1.16
CA CYS A 618 -0.22 -5.74 0.47
C CYS A 618 1.05 -6.23 1.19
N GLY A 619 2.15 -6.39 0.47
CA GLY A 619 3.48 -6.65 1.04
C GLY A 619 3.75 -8.11 1.45
N ALA A 620 4.70 -8.30 2.38
CA ALA A 620 5.23 -9.60 2.80
C ALA A 620 4.59 -10.12 4.11
N SER A 621 3.26 -10.04 4.23
CA SER A 621 2.57 -10.71 5.34
C SER A 621 2.65 -12.24 5.16
N SER A 622 2.89 -12.96 6.25
CA SER A 622 2.92 -14.42 6.30
C SER A 622 2.56 -14.92 7.70
N GLY A 623 2.30 -16.22 7.82
CA GLY A 623 2.00 -16.85 9.11
C GLY A 623 0.73 -16.29 9.76
N SER A 624 0.77 -16.13 11.08
CA SER A 624 -0.38 -15.75 11.89
C SER A 624 -1.05 -14.43 11.47
N ASN A 625 -0.29 -13.46 10.93
CA ASN A 625 -0.85 -12.19 10.48
C ASN A 625 -1.79 -12.36 9.27
N GLU A 626 -1.41 -13.22 8.33
CA GLU A 626 -2.22 -13.55 7.16
C GLU A 626 -3.46 -14.39 7.54
N GLU A 627 -3.33 -15.27 8.53
CA GLU A 627 -4.45 -16.03 9.07
C GLU A 627 -5.47 -15.13 9.78
N ILE A 628 -5.01 -14.24 10.67
CA ILE A 628 -5.86 -13.24 11.34
C ILE A 628 -6.57 -12.37 10.30
N TYR A 629 -5.85 -11.92 9.28
CA TYR A 629 -6.40 -11.13 8.19
C TYR A 629 -7.51 -11.89 7.45
N SER A 630 -7.21 -13.08 6.95
CA SER A 630 -8.13 -13.88 6.13
C SER A 630 -9.39 -14.22 6.93
N ARG A 631 -9.21 -14.62 8.19
CA ARG A 631 -10.30 -14.92 9.11
C ARG A 631 -11.17 -13.68 9.40
N SER A 632 -10.56 -12.52 9.59
CA SER A 632 -11.29 -11.26 9.77
C SER A 632 -12.11 -10.89 8.53
N LEU A 633 -11.54 -11.06 7.33
CA LEU A 633 -12.26 -10.81 6.06
C LEU A 633 -13.48 -11.72 5.92
N ILE A 634 -13.30 -13.03 6.16
CA ILE A 634 -14.41 -14.00 6.12
C ILE A 634 -15.48 -13.60 7.14
N GLY A 635 -15.08 -13.24 8.37
CA GLY A 635 -16.00 -12.77 9.40
C GLY A 635 -16.79 -11.53 8.98
N TYR A 636 -16.17 -10.57 8.29
CA TYR A 636 -16.86 -9.39 7.77
C TYR A 636 -17.83 -9.72 6.65
N VAL A 637 -17.44 -10.51 5.66
CA VAL A 637 -18.32 -10.83 4.52
C VAL A 637 -19.45 -11.81 4.88
N THR A 638 -19.30 -12.56 5.98
CA THR A 638 -20.34 -13.48 6.50
C THR A 638 -21.11 -12.91 7.69
N HIS A 639 -20.81 -11.67 8.10
CA HIS A 639 -21.46 -11.04 9.25
C HIS A 639 -22.99 -10.99 9.04
N PRO A 640 -23.83 -11.23 10.08
CA PRO A 640 -25.29 -11.31 9.90
C PRO A 640 -25.96 -10.07 9.29
N CYS A 641 -25.38 -8.88 9.50
CA CYS A 641 -25.85 -7.64 8.85
C CYS A 641 -25.53 -7.54 7.35
N VAL A 642 -24.61 -8.36 6.83
CA VAL A 642 -24.15 -8.30 5.44
C VAL A 642 -25.01 -9.25 4.61
N GLU A 643 -25.93 -8.70 3.83
CA GLU A 643 -26.81 -9.48 2.95
C GLU A 643 -26.10 -9.86 1.64
N ARG A 644 -25.21 -8.99 1.18
CA ARG A 644 -24.47 -9.12 -0.07
C ARG A 644 -23.07 -8.60 0.14
N ALA A 645 -22.07 -9.37 -0.29
CA ALA A 645 -20.69 -8.95 -0.27
C ALA A 645 -20.01 -9.24 -1.60
N MET A 646 -19.18 -8.30 -2.00
CA MET A 646 -18.34 -8.38 -3.18
C MET A 646 -16.89 -8.11 -2.78
N LEU A 647 -15.98 -8.98 -3.18
CA LEU A 647 -14.55 -8.78 -2.99
C LEU A 647 -14.00 -7.98 -4.16
N LEU A 648 -13.25 -6.92 -3.85
CA LEU A 648 -12.57 -6.08 -4.81
C LEU A 648 -11.06 -6.20 -4.62
N GLU A 649 -10.44 -6.94 -5.52
CA GLU A 649 -8.99 -6.99 -5.60
C GLU A 649 -8.45 -5.81 -6.41
N HIS A 650 -7.20 -5.51 -6.15
CA HIS A 650 -6.42 -4.66 -7.03
C HIS A 650 -5.81 -5.49 -8.16
N GLY A 651 -5.19 -6.64 -7.85
CA GLY A 651 -4.68 -7.67 -8.77
C GLY A 651 -3.20 -8.05 -8.56
N CYS A 652 -2.48 -7.37 -7.68
CA CYS A 652 -1.04 -7.59 -7.43
C CYS A 652 -0.68 -7.95 -5.98
N GLU A 653 -1.66 -7.85 -5.09
CA GLU A 653 -1.60 -8.28 -3.70
C GLU A 653 -1.39 -9.79 -3.55
N LYS A 654 -1.04 -10.20 -2.33
CA LYS A 654 -0.96 -11.62 -1.97
C LYS A 654 -2.36 -12.24 -1.87
N THR A 655 -3.29 -11.50 -1.28
CA THR A 655 -4.62 -11.98 -0.92
C THR A 655 -5.65 -11.68 -2.00
N HIS A 656 -5.32 -12.00 -3.25
CA HIS A 656 -6.19 -11.83 -4.41
C HIS A 656 -7.45 -12.71 -4.31
N ASN A 657 -8.41 -12.52 -5.23
CA ASN A 657 -9.71 -13.19 -5.20
C ASN A 657 -9.60 -14.72 -5.17
N ASP A 658 -8.68 -15.33 -5.93
CA ASP A 658 -8.45 -16.79 -5.87
C ASP A 658 -7.91 -17.27 -4.51
N TYR A 659 -7.07 -16.48 -3.85
CA TYR A 659 -6.61 -16.79 -2.49
C TYR A 659 -7.78 -16.77 -1.51
N MET A 660 -8.64 -15.75 -1.60
CA MET A 660 -9.82 -15.66 -0.74
C MET A 660 -10.83 -16.79 -0.98
N ARG A 661 -10.97 -17.25 -2.24
CA ARG A 661 -11.76 -18.46 -2.56
C ARG A 661 -11.21 -19.69 -1.85
N GLY A 662 -9.89 -19.90 -1.90
CA GLY A 662 -9.25 -20.99 -1.16
C GLY A 662 -9.48 -20.88 0.35
N CYS A 663 -9.44 -19.67 0.91
CA CYS A 663 -9.75 -19.43 2.32
C CYS A 663 -11.21 -19.74 2.67
N PHE A 664 -12.16 -19.40 1.78
CA PHE A 664 -13.57 -19.75 1.97
C PHE A 664 -13.77 -21.26 1.96
N ASP A 665 -13.13 -21.99 1.05
CA ASP A 665 -13.21 -23.46 0.99
C ASP A 665 -12.70 -24.11 2.29
N VAL A 666 -11.56 -23.64 2.81
CA VAL A 666 -11.01 -24.11 4.09
C VAL A 666 -11.94 -23.80 5.26
N ALA A 667 -12.61 -22.64 5.24
CA ALA A 667 -13.56 -22.23 6.27
C ALA A 667 -14.96 -22.85 6.12
N GLY A 668 -15.21 -23.65 5.07
CA GLY A 668 -16.54 -24.22 4.79
C GLY A 668 -17.58 -23.18 4.37
N VAL A 669 -17.14 -22.04 3.83
CA VAL A 669 -17.99 -20.96 3.34
C VAL A 669 -18.16 -21.10 1.83
N ASP A 670 -19.41 -21.12 1.35
CA ASP A 670 -19.69 -21.21 -0.10
C ASP A 670 -19.25 -19.93 -0.84
N ALA A 671 -18.13 -20.00 -1.56
CA ALA A 671 -17.55 -18.86 -2.27
C ALA A 671 -18.46 -18.31 -3.40
N SER A 672 -19.44 -19.08 -3.89
CA SER A 672 -20.33 -18.67 -4.98
C SER A 672 -21.37 -17.63 -4.59
N GLN A 673 -21.54 -17.39 -3.28
CA GLN A 673 -22.47 -16.39 -2.76
C GLN A 673 -21.95 -14.93 -2.88
N PHE A 674 -20.66 -14.76 -3.23
CA PHE A 674 -19.98 -13.46 -3.26
C PHE A 674 -19.70 -12.99 -4.69
N GLY A 675 -19.64 -11.68 -4.87
CA GLY A 675 -19.14 -11.05 -6.09
C GLY A 675 -17.62 -10.93 -6.07
N TYR A 676 -17.01 -10.83 -7.24
CA TYR A 676 -15.56 -10.64 -7.38
C TYR A 676 -15.30 -9.67 -8.53
N ALA A 677 -14.56 -8.58 -8.27
CA ALA A 677 -14.01 -7.68 -9.28
C ALA A 677 -12.53 -7.46 -9.05
N SER A 678 -11.85 -6.96 -10.09
CA SER A 678 -10.43 -6.69 -10.11
C SER A 678 -10.18 -5.39 -10.86
N VAL A 679 -9.63 -4.39 -10.18
CA VAL A 679 -9.28 -3.11 -10.83
C VAL A 679 -8.36 -3.34 -12.03
N GLN A 680 -7.35 -4.19 -11.88
CA GLN A 680 -6.35 -4.38 -12.92
C GLN A 680 -6.74 -5.41 -13.99
N LEU A 681 -7.57 -6.41 -13.69
CA LEU A 681 -8.00 -7.40 -14.68
C LEU A 681 -9.24 -6.95 -15.45
N ASP A 682 -10.13 -6.17 -14.83
CA ASP A 682 -11.37 -5.73 -15.49
C ASP A 682 -11.14 -4.57 -16.46
N GLY A 683 -9.99 -3.89 -16.42
CA GLY A 683 -9.67 -2.79 -17.34
C GLY A 683 -9.74 -1.41 -16.70
N GLY A 684 -9.40 -1.30 -15.42
CA GLY A 684 -9.25 -0.03 -14.72
C GLY A 684 -10.41 0.30 -13.79
N ILE A 685 -10.37 1.51 -13.23
CA ILE A 685 -11.32 1.96 -12.21
C ILE A 685 -12.75 1.92 -12.75
N GLU A 686 -13.05 2.62 -13.84
CA GLU A 686 -14.42 2.74 -14.36
C GLU A 686 -15.01 1.39 -14.77
N ARG A 687 -14.20 0.50 -15.38
CA ARG A 687 -14.70 -0.81 -15.80
C ARG A 687 -14.95 -1.73 -14.59
N SER A 688 -14.11 -1.68 -13.57
CA SER A 688 -14.36 -2.39 -12.31
C SER A 688 -15.62 -1.87 -11.59
N MET A 689 -15.89 -0.56 -11.62
CA MET A 689 -17.15 0.00 -11.09
C MET A 689 -18.37 -0.57 -11.81
N GLN A 690 -18.32 -0.69 -13.14
CA GLN A 690 -19.42 -1.29 -13.91
C GLN A 690 -19.65 -2.75 -13.53
N VAL A 691 -18.59 -3.54 -13.35
CA VAL A 691 -18.71 -4.94 -12.90
C VAL A 691 -19.36 -5.01 -11.51
N ILE A 692 -18.99 -4.10 -10.61
CA ILE A 692 -19.59 -3.99 -9.27
C ILE A 692 -21.08 -3.63 -9.37
N ASP A 693 -21.43 -2.58 -10.11
CA ASP A 693 -22.81 -2.14 -10.32
C ASP A 693 -23.66 -3.29 -10.90
N GLU A 694 -23.20 -3.91 -11.99
CA GLU A 694 -23.89 -5.03 -12.64
C GLU A 694 -24.12 -6.22 -11.69
N TRP A 695 -23.13 -6.55 -10.84
CA TRP A 695 -23.28 -7.63 -9.87
C TRP A 695 -24.30 -7.29 -8.77
N PHE A 696 -24.28 -6.06 -8.23
CA PHE A 696 -25.25 -5.65 -7.22
C PHE A 696 -26.68 -5.52 -7.77
N GLU A 697 -26.84 -5.18 -9.05
CA GLU A 697 -28.15 -5.18 -9.73
C GLU A 697 -28.70 -6.59 -9.96
N GLN A 698 -27.83 -7.55 -10.33
CA GLN A 698 -28.22 -8.92 -10.65
C GLN A 698 -28.32 -9.84 -9.42
N SER A 699 -27.57 -9.54 -8.36
CA SER A 699 -27.55 -10.34 -7.13
C SER A 699 -28.87 -10.23 -6.38
N GLN A 700 -29.76 -11.18 -6.64
CA GLN A 700 -30.99 -11.36 -5.88
C GLN A 700 -30.72 -12.26 -4.68
N GLN A 701 -30.78 -11.70 -3.48
CA GLN A 701 -30.92 -12.47 -2.25
C GLN A 701 -32.38 -12.43 -1.77
N PRO A 702 -32.87 -13.48 -1.09
CA PRO A 702 -34.18 -13.43 -0.46
C PRO A 702 -34.23 -12.22 0.47
N PRO A 703 -35.25 -11.35 0.38
CA PRO A 703 -35.29 -10.15 1.20
C PRO A 703 -35.37 -10.57 2.67
N SER A 704 -34.50 -9.99 3.50
CA SER A 704 -34.66 -10.10 4.95
C SER A 704 -36.01 -9.53 5.34
N ARG A 705 -36.67 -10.18 6.29
CA ARG A 705 -38.02 -9.82 6.72
C ARG A 705 -37.95 -9.08 8.03
N GLU A 706 -38.83 -8.10 8.21
CA GLU A 706 -39.02 -7.47 9.51
C GLU A 706 -39.28 -8.54 10.57
N TYR A 707 -38.55 -8.45 11.67
CA TYR A 707 -38.59 -9.42 12.74
C TYR A 707 -38.48 -8.70 14.08
N VAL A 708 -39.25 -9.18 15.05
CA VAL A 708 -39.23 -8.68 16.42
C VAL A 708 -38.72 -9.80 17.31
N THR A 709 -37.69 -9.50 18.09
CA THR A 709 -37.05 -10.46 18.99
C THR A 709 -36.78 -9.86 20.37
N THR A 710 -36.14 -10.63 21.24
CA THR A 710 -35.72 -10.26 22.59
C THR A 710 -34.20 -10.13 22.66
N LEU A 711 -33.65 -9.91 23.86
CA LEU A 711 -32.20 -9.84 24.09
C LEU A 711 -31.45 -11.14 23.74
N ALA A 712 -32.16 -12.27 23.60
CA ALA A 712 -31.59 -13.59 23.26
C ALA A 712 -30.82 -13.62 21.93
N ASP A 713 -31.24 -12.81 20.95
CA ASP A 713 -30.63 -12.77 19.62
C ASP A 713 -29.55 -11.69 19.50
N LEU A 714 -29.27 -10.94 20.58
CA LEU A 714 -28.32 -9.83 20.55
C LEU A 714 -26.87 -10.34 20.74
N ARG A 715 -25.97 -9.83 19.90
CA ARG A 715 -24.52 -10.00 20.02
C ARG A 715 -23.90 -8.64 20.28
N LEU A 716 -23.42 -8.40 21.50
CA LEU A 716 -22.90 -7.13 21.96
C LEU A 716 -21.38 -7.16 22.09
N ALA A 717 -20.70 -6.16 21.55
CA ALA A 717 -19.30 -5.89 21.86
C ALA A 717 -19.21 -4.68 22.81
N LEU A 718 -18.37 -4.77 23.84
CA LEU A 718 -18.06 -3.67 24.74
C LEU A 718 -16.58 -3.26 24.57
N LEU A 719 -16.35 -1.97 24.38
CA LEU A 719 -15.02 -1.38 24.24
C LEU A 719 -14.96 -0.06 25.01
N SER A 720 -13.88 0.16 25.75
CA SER A 720 -13.64 1.36 26.54
C SER A 720 -12.58 2.25 25.91
N GLY A 721 -12.85 3.56 25.85
CA GLY A 721 -11.88 4.57 25.40
C GLY A 721 -10.84 4.97 26.46
N GLY A 722 -10.91 4.39 27.65
CA GLY A 722 -10.08 4.69 28.82
C GLY A 722 -10.62 3.95 30.05
N GLU A 723 -10.08 4.24 31.24
CA GLU A 723 -10.56 3.64 32.49
C GLU A 723 -12.03 4.04 32.77
N PRO A 724 -12.97 3.07 32.83
CA PRO A 724 -14.36 3.38 33.11
C PRO A 724 -14.53 3.75 34.59
N GLY A 725 -15.27 4.83 34.86
CA GLY A 725 -15.71 5.10 36.23
C GLY A 725 -16.64 3.99 36.75
N ALA A 726 -16.64 3.76 38.06
CA ALA A 726 -17.40 2.69 38.73
C ALA A 726 -18.88 2.57 38.28
N GLY A 727 -19.56 3.70 38.08
CA GLY A 727 -20.96 3.70 37.61
C GLY A 727 -21.13 3.18 36.19
N VAL A 728 -20.18 3.49 35.28
CA VAL A 728 -20.16 2.97 33.91
C VAL A 728 -19.84 1.49 33.91
N ALA A 729 -18.82 1.08 34.67
CA ALA A 729 -18.45 -0.33 34.82
C ALA A 729 -19.63 -1.18 35.33
N LEU A 730 -20.32 -0.72 36.39
CA LEU A 730 -21.48 -1.41 36.95
C LEU A 730 -22.65 -1.48 35.95
N ALA A 731 -22.93 -0.39 35.22
CA ALA A 731 -23.99 -0.36 34.22
C ALA A 731 -23.69 -1.32 33.05
N SER A 732 -22.45 -1.33 32.56
CA SER A 732 -21.98 -2.24 31.52
C SER A 732 -22.08 -3.70 31.96
N ALA A 733 -21.69 -4.03 33.19
CA ALA A 733 -21.83 -5.38 33.72
C ALA A 733 -23.30 -5.81 33.86
N ARG A 734 -24.19 -4.90 34.28
CA ARG A 734 -25.62 -5.19 34.36
C ARG A 734 -26.20 -5.48 32.97
N LEU A 735 -25.84 -4.68 31.96
CA LEU A 735 -26.26 -4.90 30.58
C LEU A 735 -25.75 -6.24 30.05
N ALA A 736 -24.47 -6.55 30.28
CA ALA A 736 -23.89 -7.82 29.87
C ALA A 736 -24.59 -9.02 30.53
N ALA A 737 -24.87 -8.93 31.84
CA ALA A 737 -25.60 -9.96 32.56
C ALA A 737 -27.01 -10.20 31.98
N TRP A 738 -27.75 -9.14 31.66
CA TRP A 738 -29.08 -9.25 31.07
C TRP A 738 -29.07 -9.95 29.71
N ILE A 739 -28.11 -9.59 28.85
CA ILE A 739 -27.99 -10.19 27.51
C ILE A 739 -27.62 -11.66 27.61
N VAL A 740 -26.60 -12.00 28.41
CA VAL A 740 -26.16 -13.40 28.57
C VAL A 740 -27.26 -14.26 29.20
N THR A 741 -27.96 -13.76 30.22
CA THR A 741 -29.07 -14.50 30.86
C THR A 741 -30.24 -14.74 29.92
N ALA A 742 -30.48 -13.82 28.97
CA ALA A 742 -31.49 -13.99 27.93
C ALA A 742 -31.06 -14.98 26.82
N GLY A 743 -29.79 -15.40 26.77
CA GLY A 743 -29.24 -16.30 25.74
C GLY A 743 -28.42 -15.59 24.66
N GLY A 744 -28.25 -14.26 24.75
CA GLY A 744 -27.39 -13.50 23.86
C GLY A 744 -25.91 -13.63 24.17
N THR A 745 -25.07 -12.96 23.38
CA THR A 745 -23.60 -13.05 23.50
C THR A 745 -22.99 -11.68 23.77
N VAL A 746 -21.96 -11.64 24.62
CA VAL A 746 -21.17 -10.44 24.90
C VAL A 746 -19.70 -10.75 24.66
N VAL A 747 -19.02 -9.87 23.93
CA VAL A 747 -17.58 -9.94 23.70
C VAL A 747 -16.93 -8.68 24.26
N VAL A 748 -15.82 -8.87 24.98
CA VAL A 748 -14.97 -7.79 25.52
C VAL A 748 -13.53 -8.11 25.11
N PRO A 749 -12.76 -7.16 24.54
CA PRO A 749 -11.35 -7.38 24.24
C PRO A 749 -10.56 -7.72 25.50
N GLU A 750 -9.62 -8.67 25.40
CA GLU A 750 -8.83 -9.17 26.55
C GLU A 750 -8.08 -8.05 27.29
N GLY A 751 -7.65 -7.00 26.59
CA GLY A 751 -6.96 -5.85 27.17
C GLY A 751 -7.86 -4.65 27.49
N ASP A 752 -9.19 -4.81 27.50
CA ASP A 752 -10.10 -3.68 27.78
C ASP A 752 -10.09 -3.29 29.28
N PRO A 753 -9.99 -1.99 29.63
CA PRO A 753 -10.05 -1.53 31.01
C PRO A 753 -11.31 -1.95 31.80
N LEU A 754 -12.41 -2.31 31.14
CA LEU A 754 -13.57 -2.88 31.82
C LEU A 754 -13.24 -4.18 32.56
N LEU A 755 -12.32 -4.99 32.03
CA LEU A 755 -11.92 -6.26 32.65
C LEU A 755 -11.06 -6.06 33.89
N GLU A 756 -10.50 -4.86 34.07
CA GLU A 756 -9.73 -4.47 35.26
C GLU A 756 -10.62 -3.81 36.34
N ALA A 757 -11.84 -3.40 35.98
CA ALA A 757 -12.77 -2.77 36.92
C ALA A 757 -13.44 -3.80 37.84
N ASP A 758 -13.19 -3.69 39.15
CA ASP A 758 -13.77 -4.59 40.17
C ASP A 758 -15.30 -4.64 40.11
N GLU A 759 -15.96 -3.50 39.84
CA GLU A 759 -17.41 -3.43 39.71
C GLU A 759 -17.93 -4.25 38.53
N PHE A 760 -17.15 -4.36 37.45
CA PHE A 760 -17.54 -5.13 36.27
C PHE A 760 -17.35 -6.63 36.52
N THR A 761 -16.16 -7.02 36.97
CA THR A 761 -15.78 -8.43 37.17
C THR A 761 -16.53 -9.09 38.32
N THR A 762 -16.63 -8.41 39.47
CA THR A 762 -17.34 -8.91 40.66
C THR A 762 -18.82 -9.08 40.38
N ARG A 763 -19.42 -8.14 39.63
CA ARG A 763 -20.86 -8.18 39.32
C ARG A 763 -21.21 -9.34 38.39
N LEU A 764 -20.36 -9.61 37.40
CA LEU A 764 -20.53 -10.76 36.50
C LEU A 764 -20.15 -12.09 37.15
N GLY A 765 -19.47 -12.05 38.31
CA GLY A 765 -19.06 -13.25 39.04
C GLY A 765 -18.18 -14.15 38.17
N ILE A 766 -17.27 -13.55 37.40
CA ILE A 766 -16.43 -14.27 36.43
C ILE A 766 -15.59 -15.32 37.17
N GLN A 767 -15.73 -16.59 36.77
CA GLN A 767 -15.03 -17.71 37.39
C GLN A 767 -13.73 -18.05 36.66
N GLY A 768 -12.70 -18.41 37.42
CA GLY A 768 -11.40 -18.84 36.87
C GLY A 768 -10.47 -17.67 36.53
N ALA A 769 -9.40 -17.98 35.79
CA ALA A 769 -8.48 -16.96 35.30
C ALA A 769 -9.09 -16.25 34.08
N MET A 770 -8.96 -14.92 34.03
CA MET A 770 -9.24 -14.14 32.82
C MET A 770 -8.34 -14.63 31.68
N LYS A 771 -8.96 -15.09 30.59
CA LYS A 771 -8.28 -15.55 29.39
C LYS A 771 -9.09 -15.18 28.15
N ALA A 772 -8.43 -14.93 27.03
CA ALA A 772 -9.10 -14.91 25.74
C ALA A 772 -9.85 -16.23 25.48
N THR A 773 -11.13 -16.14 25.14
CA THR A 773 -11.97 -17.28 24.76
C THR A 773 -12.13 -17.40 23.24
N LEU A 774 -11.84 -16.33 22.50
CA LEU A 774 -11.90 -16.29 21.04
C LEU A 774 -10.59 -15.70 20.49
N ALA A 775 -10.09 -16.30 19.41
CA ALA A 775 -9.01 -15.71 18.64
C ALA A 775 -9.52 -14.49 17.86
N HIS A 776 -8.62 -13.55 17.51
CA HIS A 776 -9.00 -12.35 16.78
C HIS A 776 -9.69 -12.69 15.44
N GLY A 777 -10.94 -12.28 15.26
CA GLY A 777 -11.73 -12.54 14.06
C GLY A 777 -12.34 -13.94 13.97
N GLN A 778 -12.21 -14.80 14.99
CA GLN A 778 -12.82 -16.13 15.02
C GLN A 778 -14.32 -16.07 14.76
N ILE A 779 -14.78 -16.91 13.83
CA ILE A 779 -16.14 -16.92 13.27
C ILE A 779 -17.03 -17.91 14.02
#